data_AF-A0A0Q1B7L6-F1
#
_entry.id   AF-A0A0Q1B7L6-F1
#
_cell.length_a   1.000
_cell.length_b   1.000
_cell.length_c   1.000
_cell.angle_alpha   90.00
_cell.angle_beta   90.00
_cell.angle_gamma   90.00
#
_symmetry.space_group_name_H-M   'P 1'
#
loop_
_entity.id
_entity.type
_entity.pdbx_description
1 polymer ?
#
loop_
_entity_poly.entity_id
_entity_poly.type
_entity_poly.pdbx_seq_one_letter_code
_entity_poly.pdbx_strand_id
1 'polypeptide(L)'
;MISNYLTANNRTVSISVKELINWVFLSGNLSSGVRDTSRSSEGITIHRRIQRSHKKTDGYQSEYALNYQTEFHSYHFNINGRIDGVYQNSDPPLIEEIKTTGLDLSSVEQYSNDHHWNQVKCYAYLYASINDLPEVNVQLLYFNIHNLQEKTISQNYDYKTLKAFFLNILLQFVKWIDFEVQRQEVRNQSIKQLNFPFEKLRHGQDDMINGIEQAIDAERNIFIRAPTGIGKTAATIFPALKSMCSGKVEKIFYLTAKTLTREIVISTLNRMKDKGLHIIALIITAKEKICPQKADKCDQDSCPYAIGYYDRLGEAIWDILHHHTIIDRVIITQYARKYQLCPFEFSLDIALWADLVVGDYNYFFDPRVYLKRFLYLKKMPFILLVDEAHNLVSRAREMYSEKIQLSQFRKIAKKINYKQINDKIREIIERFEYLSKMTEGYHYLVQIEPFSQLLQQLKDISGYLEQWLANNEHHPHHHEILDFYFNIVFYVKVSEYYDLNYSSYLEINKSDMVVKQFCMDPSKMIRETICRVRSAVFFSATLQPLDYYQQLLGGNELDHSLNLPSPFNPLNQKIISTSYIDTTYRKRHLSFRQVAEIIQTSIQGKTGNYMVYFPSYRYLDSVHQFFVSCFPQVNTVVQKPAMSELAREKFLLNFQTGQNASLLGFAVMGGVFSESIDLIGDKLIGVIIVGVGLPQICLELNILKSYFEENYSRGFEYAYIIPGANKVMQAGGRVIRSDKDRGIIILVDSRYNQSIYDQILPDEWSHRISVDNLSQLKIILDEFWH
;
A
#
# COMPACT_ATOMS: atom_id res chain seq x y z
N MET A 1 10.25 11.67 12.71
CA MET A 1 10.11 12.97 11.99
C MET A 1 11.01 14.02 12.63
N ILE A 2 10.79 14.35 13.91
CA ILE A 2 11.73 15.18 14.69
C ILE A 2 13.05 14.46 14.97
N SER A 3 13.00 13.14 15.17
CA SER A 3 14.17 12.27 15.29
C SER A 3 15.24 12.50 14.21
N ASN A 4 14.82 12.86 12.99
CA ASN A 4 15.74 13.11 11.87
C ASN A 4 16.64 14.35 12.10
N TYR A 5 16.20 15.26 12.95
CA TYR A 5 16.96 16.47 13.30
C TYR A 5 17.84 16.24 14.53
N LEU A 6 17.65 15.14 15.27
CA LEU A 6 18.41 14.83 16.47
C LEU A 6 19.62 13.96 16.14
N THR A 7 20.74 14.25 16.80
CA THR A 7 21.89 13.35 16.85
C THR A 7 21.63 12.16 17.77
N ALA A 8 22.44 11.10 17.65
CA ALA A 8 22.29 9.87 18.46
C ALA A 8 22.32 10.10 19.98
N ASN A 9 22.91 11.19 20.46
CA ASN A 9 22.95 11.55 21.88
C ASN A 9 21.74 12.37 22.34
N ASN A 10 20.75 12.62 21.46
CA ASN A 10 19.54 13.41 21.70
C ASN A 10 19.79 14.82 22.28
N ARG A 11 20.97 15.40 22.07
CA ARG A 11 21.36 16.73 22.61
C ARG A 11 21.71 17.75 21.55
N THR A 12 22.06 17.32 20.34
CA THR A 12 22.33 18.23 19.22
C THR A 12 21.21 18.12 18.20
N VAL A 13 20.67 19.27 17.80
CA VAL A 13 19.62 19.42 16.80
C VAL A 13 20.21 20.11 15.58
N SER A 14 20.12 19.49 14.41
CA SER A 14 20.53 20.10 13.14
C SER A 14 19.31 20.29 12.24
N ILE A 15 18.95 21.53 11.93
CA ILE A 15 17.74 21.85 11.17
C ILE A 15 17.96 23.08 10.26
N SER A 16 17.32 23.13 9.10
CA SER A 16 17.33 24.35 8.29
C SER A 16 16.27 25.36 8.74
N VAL A 17 16.49 26.65 8.48
CA VAL A 17 15.49 27.70 8.76
C VAL A 17 14.14 27.39 8.09
N LYS A 18 14.16 26.94 6.83
CA LYS A 18 12.95 26.57 6.10
C LYS A 18 12.19 25.44 6.80
N GLU A 19 12.88 24.39 7.25
CA GLU A 19 12.26 23.28 7.98
C GLU A 19 11.71 23.70 9.33
N LEU A 20 12.46 24.52 10.08
CA LEU A 20 12.01 25.02 11.39
C LEU A 20 10.74 25.86 11.26
N ILE A 21 10.69 26.77 10.29
CA ILE A 21 9.51 27.61 10.02
C ILE A 21 8.34 26.78 9.50
N ASN A 22 8.58 25.82 8.61
CA ASN A 22 7.57 24.85 8.18
C ASN A 22 7.01 24.05 9.34
N TRP A 23 7.83 23.69 10.32
CA TRP A 23 7.36 22.94 11.48
C TRP A 23 6.42 23.75 12.37
N VAL A 24 6.83 24.97 12.70
CA VAL A 24 6.15 25.81 13.68
C VAL A 24 4.94 26.52 13.08
N PHE A 25 5.01 26.95 11.83
CA PHE A 25 3.98 27.77 11.17
C PHE A 25 3.36 27.06 9.97
N LEU A 26 3.24 25.74 10.01
CA LEU A 26 2.53 24.99 8.97
C LEU A 26 1.08 25.46 8.92
N SER A 27 0.65 26.01 7.79
CA SER A 27 -0.68 26.59 7.61
C SER A 27 -1.24 26.33 6.21
N GLY A 28 -2.54 26.57 6.03
CA GLY A 28 -3.25 26.51 4.76
C GLY A 28 -4.04 25.21 4.50
N ASN A 29 -4.51 25.09 3.26
CA ASN A 29 -5.40 24.00 2.81
C ASN A 29 -4.61 22.72 2.44
N LEU A 30 -5.29 21.58 2.44
CA LEU A 30 -4.85 20.38 1.73
C LEU A 30 -4.96 20.62 0.21
N SER A 31 -3.84 20.74 -0.51
CA SER A 31 -3.82 20.90 -1.97
C SER A 31 -3.39 19.60 -2.68
N SER A 32 -3.97 19.32 -3.85
CA SER A 32 -3.79 18.08 -4.63
C SER A 32 -2.54 18.14 -5.51
N GLY A 33 -2.03 19.35 -5.75
CA GLY A 33 -0.73 19.60 -6.34
C GLY A 33 0.37 19.44 -5.31
N VAL A 34 1.43 18.75 -5.72
CA VAL A 34 2.74 18.71 -5.07
C VAL A 34 3.00 20.05 -4.38
N ARG A 35 3.00 20.08 -3.04
CA ARG A 35 3.71 21.15 -2.34
C ARG A 35 5.12 21.09 -2.86
N ASP A 36 5.44 22.02 -3.76
CA ASP A 36 6.70 22.08 -4.49
C ASP A 36 7.80 22.42 -3.48
N THR A 37 8.23 21.41 -2.74
CA THR A 37 9.46 21.45 -1.96
C THR A 37 10.67 21.43 -2.89
N SER A 38 10.48 21.06 -4.16
CA SER A 38 11.38 21.34 -5.26
C SER A 38 11.19 22.79 -5.72
N ARG A 39 12.28 23.58 -5.71
CA ARG A 39 12.34 24.74 -6.61
C ARG A 39 12.20 24.16 -8.02
N SER A 40 11.12 24.45 -8.75
CA SER A 40 11.03 24.11 -10.17
C SER A 40 12.29 24.61 -10.87
N SER A 41 12.81 23.89 -11.87
CA SER A 41 14.01 24.31 -12.63
C SER A 41 13.87 25.71 -13.19
N GLU A 42 12.63 26.11 -13.48
CA GLU A 42 12.23 27.44 -13.92
C GLU A 42 12.37 28.49 -12.79
N GLY A 43 11.90 28.19 -11.57
CA GLY A 43 12.08 29.04 -10.39
C GLY A 43 13.55 29.28 -10.02
N ILE A 44 14.41 28.26 -10.13
CA ILE A 44 15.87 28.40 -9.93
C ILE A 44 16.48 29.34 -10.97
N THR A 45 16.03 29.24 -12.22
CA THR A 45 16.54 30.06 -13.32
C THR A 45 16.13 31.52 -13.16
N ILE A 46 14.88 31.75 -12.71
CA ILE A 46 14.35 33.09 -12.41
C ILE A 46 15.08 33.71 -11.22
N HIS A 47 15.27 33.00 -10.11
CA HIS A 47 16.05 33.49 -8.97
C HIS A 47 17.46 33.93 -9.40
N ARG A 48 18.17 33.13 -10.21
CA ARG A 48 19.49 33.51 -10.72
C ARG A 48 19.45 34.76 -11.61
N ARG A 49 18.37 34.97 -12.36
CA ARG A 49 18.20 36.15 -13.21
C ARG A 49 18.02 37.42 -12.37
N ILE A 50 17.17 37.39 -11.35
CA ILE A 50 16.93 38.50 -10.42
C ILE A 50 18.21 38.81 -9.62
N GLN A 51 18.87 37.79 -9.09
CA GLN A 51 20.14 37.97 -8.38
C GLN A 51 21.23 38.59 -9.27
N ARG A 52 21.25 38.27 -10.57
CA ARG A 52 22.19 38.87 -11.53
C ARG A 52 21.87 40.35 -11.81
N SER A 53 20.61 40.77 -11.83
CA SER A 53 20.28 42.20 -11.95
C SER A 53 20.68 42.96 -10.67
N HIS A 54 20.47 42.37 -9.50
CA HIS A 54 20.78 42.99 -8.20
C HIS A 54 22.29 43.04 -7.87
N LYS A 55 23.12 42.18 -8.49
CA LYS A 55 24.60 42.22 -8.36
C LYS A 55 25.27 43.53 -8.80
N LYS A 56 24.55 44.40 -9.51
CA LYS A 56 25.03 45.73 -9.86
C LYS A 56 24.87 46.75 -8.72
N THR A 57 24.10 46.42 -7.69
CA THR A 57 23.89 47.24 -6.51
C THR A 57 25.05 47.06 -5.55
N ASP A 58 25.57 48.18 -5.04
CA ASP A 58 26.70 48.18 -4.10
C ASP A 58 26.35 47.44 -2.79
N GLY A 59 27.28 46.61 -2.32
CA GLY A 59 27.11 45.80 -1.11
C GLY A 59 26.14 44.61 -1.23
N TYR A 60 25.60 44.28 -2.41
CA TYR A 60 24.71 43.11 -2.58
C TYR A 60 25.46 41.78 -2.69
N GLN A 61 25.12 40.84 -1.82
CA GLN A 61 25.58 39.46 -1.86
C GLN A 61 24.38 38.52 -2.05
N SER A 62 24.35 37.82 -3.20
CA SER A 62 23.36 36.78 -3.47
C SER A 62 23.69 35.49 -2.75
N GLU A 63 22.66 34.74 -2.33
CA GLU A 63 22.79 33.35 -1.86
C GLU A 63 23.72 33.19 -0.65
N TYR A 64 23.58 34.10 0.32
CA TYR A 64 24.40 34.18 1.54
C TYR A 64 24.12 32.97 2.44
N ALA A 65 25.14 32.14 2.66
CA ALA A 65 25.05 30.98 3.54
C ALA A 65 25.10 31.40 5.01
N LEU A 66 24.17 30.87 5.81
CA LEU A 66 24.11 31.06 7.25
C LEU A 66 24.33 29.72 7.96
N ASN A 67 25.15 29.75 9.00
CA ASN A 67 25.24 28.70 10.00
C ASN A 67 25.27 29.37 11.38
N TYR A 68 24.30 29.05 12.20
CA TYR A 68 24.13 29.63 13.53
C TYR A 68 24.05 28.52 14.58
N GLN A 69 24.90 28.62 15.58
CA GLN A 69 24.96 27.69 16.70
C GLN A 69 24.49 28.39 17.98
N THR A 70 23.58 27.76 18.70
CA THR A 70 23.06 28.30 19.96
C THR A 70 22.67 27.19 20.92
N GLU A 71 22.80 27.45 22.21
CA GLU A 71 22.28 26.59 23.26
C GLU A 71 20.92 27.12 23.71
N PHE A 72 19.92 26.25 23.73
CA PHE A 72 18.58 26.59 24.19
C PHE A 72 17.97 25.41 24.94
N HIS A 73 17.57 25.65 26.20
CA HIS A 73 17.23 24.60 27.17
C HIS A 73 18.37 23.58 27.30
N SER A 74 18.11 22.30 27.07
CA SER A 74 19.10 21.21 27.17
C SER A 74 19.72 20.82 25.83
N TYR A 75 19.46 21.60 24.77
CA TYR A 75 19.81 21.26 23.39
C TYR A 75 20.78 22.26 22.77
N HIS A 76 21.69 21.75 21.94
CA HIS A 76 22.58 22.51 21.09
C HIS A 76 21.99 22.55 19.69
N PHE A 77 21.56 23.71 19.24
CA PHE A 77 20.99 23.91 17.91
C PHE A 77 22.07 24.31 16.91
N ASN A 78 22.08 23.63 15.76
CA ASN A 78 22.85 23.95 14.57
C ASN A 78 21.87 24.30 13.46
N ILE A 79 21.64 25.60 13.24
CA ILE A 79 20.61 26.11 12.34
C ILE A 79 21.26 26.63 11.08
N ASN A 80 20.90 26.02 9.96
CA ASN A 80 21.49 26.33 8.66
C ASN A 80 20.48 27.04 7.76
N GLY A 81 20.97 27.93 6.89
CA GLY A 81 20.11 28.73 6.05
C GLY A 81 20.83 29.28 4.83
N ARG A 82 20.05 29.74 3.86
CA ARG A 82 20.59 30.48 2.72
C ARG A 82 19.64 31.64 2.44
N ILE A 83 20.15 32.85 2.64
CA ILE A 83 19.43 34.09 2.33
C ILE A 83 19.58 34.33 0.83
N ASP A 84 18.49 34.64 0.14
CA ASP A 84 18.54 34.89 -1.30
C ASP A 84 19.36 36.15 -1.65
N GLY A 85 19.27 37.22 -0.85
CA GLY A 85 20.05 38.45 -1.00
C GLY A 85 20.34 39.19 0.31
N VAL A 86 21.53 39.78 0.43
CA VAL A 86 21.94 40.63 1.55
C VAL A 86 22.57 41.90 1.01
N TYR A 87 22.09 43.08 1.41
CA TYR A 87 22.71 44.37 1.07
C TYR A 87 23.45 44.91 2.29
N GLN A 88 24.76 44.63 2.35
CA GLN A 88 25.60 44.92 3.52
C GLN A 88 25.87 46.41 3.72
N ASN A 89 25.91 47.18 2.62
CA ASN A 89 26.22 48.62 2.65
C ASN A 89 25.00 49.51 2.92
N SER A 90 23.81 48.91 3.13
CA SER A 90 22.63 49.67 3.56
C SER A 90 22.68 49.90 5.08
N ASP A 91 22.13 51.03 5.53
CA ASP A 91 22.09 51.40 6.95
C ASP A 91 20.63 51.61 7.40
N PRO A 92 20.03 50.67 8.16
CA PRO A 92 20.60 49.37 8.55
C PRO A 92 20.63 48.33 7.41
N PRO A 93 21.46 47.27 7.52
CA PRO A 93 21.59 46.22 6.50
C PRO A 93 20.25 45.58 6.10
N LEU A 94 20.10 45.24 4.81
CA LEU A 94 18.85 44.73 4.24
C LEU A 94 18.96 43.24 3.87
N ILE A 95 18.01 42.45 4.35
CA ILE A 95 17.88 41.01 4.12
C ILE A 95 16.69 40.76 3.18
N GLU A 96 16.95 40.13 2.04
CA GLU A 96 15.97 39.86 0.98
C GLU A 96 15.70 38.36 0.83
N GLU A 97 14.41 38.00 0.79
CA GLU A 97 13.94 36.68 0.37
C GLU A 97 13.08 36.84 -0.90
N ILE A 98 13.36 36.00 -1.91
CA ILE A 98 12.72 36.07 -3.22
C ILE A 98 11.67 34.95 -3.33
N LYS A 99 10.47 35.27 -3.82
CA LYS A 99 9.39 34.31 -4.07
C LYS A 99 8.86 34.45 -5.49
N THR A 100 8.77 33.34 -6.20
CA THR A 100 8.15 33.29 -7.54
C THR A 100 6.70 32.83 -7.43
N THR A 101 5.79 33.49 -8.14
CA THR A 101 4.36 33.13 -8.16
C THR A 101 3.77 33.20 -9.59
N GLY A 102 2.76 32.40 -9.88
CA GLY A 102 1.92 32.56 -11.08
C GLY A 102 0.72 33.51 -10.85
N LEU A 103 0.39 33.81 -9.60
CA LEU A 103 -0.75 34.64 -9.24
C LEU A 103 -0.48 36.14 -9.46
N ASP A 104 -1.53 36.90 -9.75
CA ASP A 104 -1.42 38.35 -9.93
C ASP A 104 -0.92 39.05 -8.66
N LEU A 105 0.06 39.94 -8.82
CA LEU A 105 0.76 40.62 -7.72
C LEU A 105 -0.12 41.60 -6.95
N SER A 106 -1.26 42.01 -7.54
CA SER A 106 -2.28 42.82 -6.86
C SER A 106 -2.88 42.11 -5.63
N SER A 107 -2.98 40.78 -5.69
CA SER A 107 -3.52 39.94 -4.61
C SER A 107 -2.53 39.64 -3.48
N VAL A 108 -1.24 39.88 -3.69
CA VAL A 108 -0.15 39.50 -2.76
C VAL A 108 -0.20 40.25 -1.42
N GLU A 109 -0.81 41.44 -1.34
CA GLU A 109 -0.99 42.12 -0.04
C GLU A 109 -2.11 41.51 0.81
N GLN A 110 -3.16 40.96 0.19
CA GLN A 110 -4.24 40.25 0.88
C GLN A 110 -3.84 38.81 1.25
N TYR A 111 -2.89 38.22 0.51
CA TYR A 111 -2.40 36.86 0.67
C TYR A 111 -0.93 36.77 1.08
N SER A 112 -0.31 37.86 1.57
CA SER A 112 1.10 37.84 1.97
C SER A 112 1.22 36.82 3.09
N ASN A 113 1.73 35.63 2.73
CA ASN A 113 1.67 34.47 3.60
C ASN A 113 2.58 34.75 4.79
N ASP A 114 2.02 34.79 6.01
CA ASP A 114 2.76 34.96 7.26
C ASP A 114 4.00 34.05 7.31
N HIS A 115 3.90 32.89 6.65
CA HIS A 115 4.99 31.95 6.44
C HIS A 115 6.25 32.55 5.78
N HIS A 116 6.11 33.34 4.71
CA HIS A 116 7.26 33.96 4.03
C HIS A 116 7.93 35.01 4.91
N TRP A 117 7.13 35.81 5.62
CA TRP A 117 7.61 36.77 6.60
C TRP A 117 8.35 36.08 7.75
N ASN A 118 7.80 34.97 8.26
CA ASN A 118 8.42 34.21 9.34
C ASN A 118 9.80 33.64 8.93
N GLN A 119 9.94 33.21 7.67
CA GLN A 119 11.22 32.74 7.13
C GLN A 119 12.27 33.86 7.09
N VAL A 120 11.93 35.01 6.49
CA VAL A 120 12.89 36.12 6.35
C VAL A 120 13.22 36.80 7.68
N LYS A 121 12.27 36.89 8.63
CA LYS A 121 12.54 37.34 10.02
C LYS A 121 13.54 36.44 10.73
N CYS A 122 13.44 35.13 10.52
CA CYS A 122 14.38 34.17 11.08
C CYS A 122 15.79 34.40 10.50
N TYR A 123 15.91 34.58 9.17
CA TYR A 123 17.18 34.97 8.56
C TYR A 123 17.73 36.30 9.08
N ALA A 124 16.89 37.32 9.22
CA ALA A 124 17.28 38.61 9.76
C ALA A 124 17.82 38.49 11.20
N TYR A 125 17.18 37.70 12.06
CA TYR A 125 17.68 37.43 13.41
C TYR A 125 19.07 36.77 13.41
N LEU A 126 19.25 35.72 12.61
CA LEU A 126 20.52 34.99 12.55
C LEU A 126 21.63 35.90 12.02
N TYR A 127 21.35 36.66 10.96
CA TYR A 127 22.28 37.63 10.40
C TYR A 127 22.64 38.74 11.40
N ALA A 128 21.63 39.34 12.06
CA ALA A 128 21.84 40.36 13.07
C ALA A 128 22.67 39.85 14.26
N SER A 129 22.45 38.60 14.68
CA SER A 129 23.19 37.98 15.79
C SER A 129 24.64 37.67 15.44
N ILE A 130 24.93 37.29 14.19
CA ILE A 130 26.29 37.00 13.72
C ILE A 130 27.10 38.30 13.56
N ASN A 131 26.45 39.39 13.14
CA ASN A 131 27.11 40.66 12.83
C ASN A 131 26.93 41.74 13.91
N ASP A 132 26.36 41.41 15.06
CA ASP A 132 26.09 42.31 16.20
C ASP A 132 25.32 43.59 15.81
N LEU A 133 24.22 43.43 15.08
CA LEU A 133 23.43 44.55 14.55
C LEU A 133 22.24 44.89 15.47
N PRO A 134 22.00 46.18 15.79
CA PRO A 134 20.87 46.61 16.64
C PRO A 134 19.52 46.59 15.91
N GLU A 135 19.52 46.75 14.59
CA GLU A 135 18.36 46.74 13.70
C GLU A 135 18.74 46.23 12.31
N VAL A 136 17.76 45.69 11.59
CA VAL A 136 17.92 45.12 10.24
C VAL A 136 16.66 45.42 9.42
N ASN A 137 16.86 45.79 8.16
CA ASN A 137 15.77 45.90 7.20
C ASN A 137 15.49 44.53 6.56
N VAL A 138 14.22 44.23 6.35
CA VAL A 138 13.76 42.94 5.84
C VAL A 138 12.86 43.18 4.63
N GLN A 139 13.08 42.42 3.56
CA GLN A 139 12.39 42.59 2.29
C GLN A 139 11.93 41.25 1.71
N LEU A 140 10.68 41.22 1.26
CA LEU A 140 10.14 40.17 0.42
C LEU A 140 9.97 40.69 -1.00
N LEU A 141 10.57 39.99 -1.96
CA LEU A 141 10.39 40.26 -3.39
C LEU A 141 9.55 39.16 -4.02
N TYR A 142 8.38 39.53 -4.55
CA TYR A 142 7.52 38.64 -5.32
C TYR A 142 7.72 38.89 -6.82
N PHE A 143 8.05 37.83 -7.55
CA PHE A 143 8.21 37.85 -9.00
C PHE A 143 7.11 37.03 -9.66
N ASN A 144 6.34 37.65 -10.56
CA ASN A 144 5.32 36.92 -11.32
C ASN A 144 5.92 36.30 -12.58
N ILE A 145 5.80 34.98 -12.71
CA ILE A 145 6.44 34.21 -13.78
C ILE A 145 5.80 34.42 -15.17
N HIS A 146 4.55 34.88 -15.23
CA HIS A 146 3.81 35.05 -16.49
C HIS A 146 3.96 36.45 -17.08
N ASN A 147 3.87 37.49 -16.25
CA ASN A 147 3.92 38.89 -16.70
C ASN A 147 5.28 39.58 -16.41
N LEU A 148 6.21 38.88 -15.76
CA LEU A 148 7.56 39.34 -15.41
C LEU A 148 7.57 40.61 -14.54
N GLN A 149 6.48 40.88 -13.80
CA GLN A 149 6.42 41.99 -12.86
C GLN A 149 7.04 41.60 -11.52
N GLU A 150 7.50 42.62 -10.80
CA GLU A 150 8.09 42.51 -9.47
C GLU A 150 7.30 43.36 -8.49
N LYS A 151 7.09 42.85 -7.29
CA LYS A 151 6.51 43.59 -6.16
C LYS A 151 7.34 43.36 -4.92
N THR A 152 7.75 44.45 -4.29
CA THR A 152 8.64 44.43 -3.13
C THR A 152 7.93 45.01 -1.92
N ILE A 153 8.05 44.34 -0.78
CA ILE A 153 7.49 44.79 0.50
C ILE A 153 8.62 44.74 1.53
N SER A 154 8.88 45.87 2.19
CA SER A 154 10.00 46.01 3.13
C SER A 154 9.54 46.52 4.49
N GLN A 155 10.17 46.03 5.56
CA GLN A 155 9.88 46.38 6.94
C GLN A 155 11.17 46.43 7.75
N ASN A 156 11.23 47.32 8.73
CA ASN A 156 12.36 47.43 9.67
C ASN A 156 12.05 46.66 10.96
N TYR A 157 13.05 45.99 11.51
CA TYR A 157 12.94 45.25 12.77
C TYR A 157 14.15 45.51 13.67
N ASP A 158 13.88 45.78 14.94
CA ASP A 158 14.91 45.82 15.98
C ASP A 158 15.34 44.41 16.42
N TYR A 159 16.57 44.30 16.93
CA TYR A 159 17.15 43.03 17.38
C TYR A 159 16.32 42.33 18.47
N LYS A 160 15.74 43.07 19.42
CA LYS A 160 14.99 42.49 20.54
C LYS A 160 13.71 41.82 20.04
N THR A 161 13.02 42.45 19.10
CA THR A 161 11.82 41.92 18.45
C THR A 161 12.15 40.64 17.68
N LEU A 162 13.22 40.64 16.87
CA LEU A 162 13.67 39.46 16.13
C LEU A 162 14.10 38.32 17.06
N LYS A 163 14.80 38.64 18.15
CA LYS A 163 15.22 37.66 19.17
C LYS A 163 14.03 37.03 19.87
N ALA A 164 13.06 37.82 20.33
CA ALA A 164 11.87 37.30 20.99
C ALA A 164 11.07 36.38 20.05
N PHE A 165 10.92 36.78 18.78
CA PHE A 165 10.30 35.95 17.75
C PHE A 165 11.03 34.61 17.56
N PHE A 166 12.36 34.64 17.39
CA PHE A 166 13.15 33.43 17.18
C PHE A 166 13.14 32.49 18.39
N LEU A 167 13.27 33.02 19.61
CA LEU A 167 13.22 32.20 20.83
C LEU A 167 11.85 31.55 21.02
N ASN A 168 10.75 32.21 20.64
CA ASN A 168 9.43 31.61 20.67
C ASN A 168 9.30 30.43 19.68
N ILE A 169 9.90 30.54 18.49
CA ILE A 169 9.96 29.43 17.52
C ILE A 169 10.70 28.24 18.13
N LEU A 170 11.89 28.48 18.71
CA LEU A 170 12.66 27.42 19.35
C LEU A 170 11.89 26.78 20.50
N LEU A 171 11.19 27.57 21.33
CA LEU A 171 10.37 27.05 22.42
C LEU A 171 9.27 26.09 21.93
N GLN A 172 8.55 26.48 20.87
CA GLN A 172 7.52 25.62 20.29
C GLN A 172 8.11 24.35 19.68
N PHE A 173 9.30 24.43 19.09
CA PHE A 173 10.00 23.27 18.53
C PHE A 173 10.51 22.32 19.64
N VAL A 174 11.15 22.86 20.69
CA VAL A 174 11.66 22.10 21.84
C VAL A 174 10.58 21.27 22.52
N LYS A 175 9.37 21.83 22.68
CA LYS A 175 8.21 21.10 23.23
C LYS A 175 7.98 19.74 22.55
N TRP A 176 8.15 19.68 21.23
CA TRP A 176 7.98 18.45 20.48
C TRP A 176 9.22 17.54 20.52
N ILE A 177 10.42 18.11 20.63
CA ILE A 177 11.66 17.34 20.86
C ILE A 177 11.54 16.59 22.19
N ASP A 178 11.21 17.30 23.27
CA ASP A 178 11.09 16.71 24.60
C ASP A 178 10.07 15.58 24.61
N PHE A 179 8.91 15.80 24.00
CA PHE A 179 7.89 14.77 23.82
C PHE A 179 8.44 13.52 23.09
N GLU A 180 9.15 13.72 21.98
CA GLU A 180 9.68 12.61 21.18
C GLU A 180 10.77 11.83 21.92
N VAL A 181 11.69 12.52 22.62
CA VAL A 181 12.75 11.90 23.41
C VAL A 181 12.14 11.07 24.54
N GLN A 182 11.22 11.65 25.32
CA GLN A 182 10.55 10.94 26.41
C GLN A 182 9.76 9.74 25.90
N ARG A 183 9.03 9.90 24.78
CA ARG A 183 8.27 8.82 24.14
C ARG A 183 9.19 7.67 23.73
N GLN A 184 10.34 7.96 23.11
CA GLN A 184 11.31 6.94 22.71
C GLN A 184 11.92 6.20 23.91
N GLU A 185 12.21 6.90 25.01
CA GLU A 185 12.69 6.27 26.25
C GLU A 185 11.67 5.30 26.83
N VAL A 186 10.42 5.76 27.01
CA VAL A 186 9.31 4.92 27.51
C VAL A 186 9.08 3.73 26.59
N ARG A 187 9.08 3.97 25.26
CA ARG A 187 8.95 2.94 24.24
C ARG A 187 10.04 1.87 24.38
N ASN A 188 11.30 2.27 24.37
CA ASN A 188 12.43 1.35 24.42
C ASN A 188 12.45 0.55 25.73
N GLN A 189 12.15 1.20 26.87
CA GLN A 189 12.04 0.51 28.16
C GLN A 189 10.91 -0.51 28.19
N SER A 190 9.72 -0.14 27.67
CA SER A 190 8.57 -1.05 27.61
C SER A 190 8.84 -2.27 26.72
N ILE A 191 9.47 -2.05 25.55
CA ILE A 191 9.87 -3.13 24.63
C ILE A 191 10.90 -4.05 25.29
N LYS A 192 11.89 -3.50 26.02
CA LYS A 192 12.91 -4.29 26.71
C LYS A 192 12.28 -5.26 27.71
N GLN A 193 11.29 -4.80 28.48
CA GLN A 193 10.58 -5.59 29.49
C GLN A 193 9.49 -6.50 28.92
N LEU A 194 9.07 -6.29 27.67
CA LEU A 194 7.99 -7.06 27.04
C LEU A 194 8.35 -8.55 26.94
N ASN A 195 7.52 -9.41 27.51
CA ASN A 195 7.55 -10.85 27.24
C ASN A 195 6.60 -11.21 26.10
N PHE A 196 6.74 -12.42 25.55
CA PHE A 196 5.83 -12.90 24.52
C PHE A 196 4.35 -12.76 24.97
N PRO A 197 3.43 -12.27 24.13
CA PRO A 197 2.08 -11.90 24.54
C PRO A 197 1.21 -13.09 24.99
N PHE A 198 1.59 -14.32 24.69
CA PHE A 198 0.89 -15.53 25.13
C PHE A 198 1.67 -16.26 26.22
N GLU A 199 1.00 -17.09 27.01
CA GLU A 199 1.61 -17.83 28.13
C GLU A 199 2.71 -18.80 27.68
N LYS A 200 2.51 -19.43 26.52
CA LYS A 200 3.43 -20.38 25.93
C LYS A 200 3.56 -20.13 24.43
N LEU A 201 4.77 -20.38 23.93
CA LEU A 201 5.06 -20.40 22.51
C LEU A 201 4.48 -21.68 21.91
N ARG A 202 3.81 -21.56 20.76
CA ARG A 202 3.34 -22.70 19.97
C ARG A 202 4.51 -23.29 19.20
N HIS A 203 4.40 -24.57 18.85
CA HIS A 203 5.38 -25.24 18.00
C HIS A 203 5.65 -24.44 16.70
N GLY A 204 6.93 -24.22 16.37
CA GLY A 204 7.38 -23.43 15.22
C GLY A 204 7.40 -21.91 15.43
N GLN A 205 6.81 -21.35 16.50
CA GLN A 205 6.93 -19.91 16.77
C GLN A 205 8.34 -19.51 17.17
N ASP A 206 9.06 -20.36 17.90
CA ASP A 206 10.44 -20.09 18.30
C ASP A 206 11.36 -20.00 17.09
N ASP A 207 11.25 -20.94 16.14
CA ASP A 207 12.01 -20.93 14.89
C ASP A 207 11.68 -19.68 14.05
N MET A 208 10.40 -19.29 14.01
CA MET A 208 9.96 -18.08 13.32
C MET A 208 10.57 -16.81 13.92
N ILE A 209 10.54 -16.70 15.25
CA ILE A 209 11.09 -15.56 15.99
C ILE A 209 12.59 -15.47 15.76
N ASN A 210 13.32 -16.57 15.97
CA ASN A 210 14.77 -16.64 15.81
C ASN A 210 15.20 -16.32 14.37
N GLY A 211 14.50 -16.87 13.37
CA GLY A 211 14.79 -16.59 11.96
C GLY A 211 14.59 -15.11 11.60
N ILE A 212 13.54 -14.48 12.13
CA ILE A 212 13.27 -13.06 11.92
C ILE A 212 14.34 -12.19 12.60
N GLU A 213 14.73 -12.51 13.84
CA GLU A 213 15.78 -11.78 14.55
C GLU A 213 17.12 -11.84 13.80
N GLN A 214 17.51 -13.04 13.34
CA GLN A 214 18.72 -13.24 12.53
C GLN A 214 18.69 -12.43 11.24
N ALA A 215 17.56 -12.43 10.52
CA ALA A 215 17.41 -11.67 9.29
C ALA A 215 17.51 -10.15 9.52
N ILE A 216 16.87 -9.64 10.57
CA ILE A 216 16.94 -8.22 10.94
C ILE A 216 18.37 -7.82 11.33
N ASP A 217 19.08 -8.67 12.06
CA ASP A 217 20.45 -8.41 12.48
C ASP A 217 21.44 -8.44 11.32
N ALA A 218 21.25 -9.38 10.38
CA ALA A 218 22.06 -9.50 9.17
C ALA A 218 21.71 -8.48 8.07
N GLU A 219 20.66 -7.66 8.25
CA GLU A 219 20.11 -6.76 7.23
C GLU A 219 19.70 -7.52 5.95
N ARG A 220 19.08 -8.68 6.15
CA ARG A 220 18.60 -9.58 5.09
C ARG A 220 17.09 -9.73 5.16
N ASN A 221 16.50 -10.15 4.04
CA ASN A 221 15.08 -10.49 4.00
C ASN A 221 14.88 -11.93 4.46
N ILE A 222 13.65 -12.27 4.84
CA ILE A 222 13.26 -13.64 5.16
C ILE A 222 11.91 -14.00 4.54
N PHE A 223 11.84 -15.20 3.96
CA PHE A 223 10.65 -15.76 3.34
C PHE A 223 10.17 -16.96 4.14
N ILE A 224 9.00 -16.83 4.77
CA ILE A 224 8.48 -17.79 5.75
C ILE A 224 7.19 -18.42 5.25
N ARG A 225 7.23 -19.72 4.95
CA ARG A 225 6.02 -20.54 4.85
C ARG A 225 5.59 -20.90 6.26
N ALA A 226 4.48 -20.31 6.71
CA ALA A 226 3.92 -20.55 8.03
C ALA A 226 2.44 -20.97 7.90
N PRO A 227 2.11 -22.24 8.19
CA PRO A 227 0.73 -22.73 8.23
C PRO A 227 -0.21 -21.90 9.10
N THR A 228 -1.51 -22.01 8.83
CA THR A 228 -2.56 -21.45 9.68
C THR A 228 -2.48 -22.03 11.09
N GLY A 229 -2.90 -21.26 12.10
CA GLY A 229 -2.91 -21.73 13.50
C GLY A 229 -1.58 -21.58 14.27
N ILE A 230 -0.43 -21.38 13.61
CA ILE A 230 0.85 -21.15 14.30
C ILE A 230 0.85 -19.86 15.14
N GLY A 231 0.01 -18.88 14.80
CA GLY A 231 0.01 -17.57 15.45
C GLY A 231 1.03 -16.61 14.85
N LYS A 232 1.08 -16.58 13.50
CA LYS A 232 2.01 -15.79 12.67
C LYS A 232 2.15 -14.34 13.13
N THR A 233 1.01 -13.66 13.35
CA THR A 233 0.97 -12.23 13.68
C THR A 233 1.78 -11.86 14.92
N ALA A 234 1.69 -12.66 15.99
CA ALA A 234 2.44 -12.38 17.21
C ALA A 234 3.91 -12.75 17.07
N ALA A 235 4.20 -13.87 16.39
CA ALA A 235 5.55 -14.33 16.12
C ALA A 235 6.34 -13.41 15.17
N THR A 236 5.67 -12.56 14.38
CA THR A 236 6.32 -11.56 13.52
C THR A 236 6.45 -10.20 14.20
N ILE A 237 5.40 -9.73 14.88
CA ILE A 237 5.41 -8.40 15.53
C ILE A 237 6.39 -8.38 16.72
N PHE A 238 6.45 -9.46 17.51
CA PHE A 238 7.28 -9.50 18.71
C PHE A 238 8.78 -9.29 18.44
N PRO A 239 9.46 -10.06 17.58
CA PRO A 239 10.87 -9.84 17.27
C PRO A 239 11.13 -8.50 16.58
N ALA A 240 10.20 -8.06 15.71
CA ALA A 240 10.30 -6.75 15.08
C ALA A 240 10.30 -5.61 16.12
N LEU A 241 9.42 -5.66 17.12
CA LEU A 241 9.42 -4.71 18.23
C LEU A 241 10.73 -4.80 19.04
N LYS A 242 11.18 -6.01 19.40
CA LYS A 242 12.44 -6.20 20.13
C LYS A 242 13.63 -5.56 19.42
N SER A 243 13.68 -5.63 18.09
CA SER A 243 14.76 -5.01 17.31
C SER A 243 14.85 -3.49 17.46
N MET A 244 13.72 -2.80 17.74
CA MET A 244 13.71 -1.34 17.96
C MET A 244 14.49 -0.93 19.20
N CYS A 245 14.52 -1.77 20.24
CA CYS A 245 15.28 -1.49 21.47
C CYS A 245 16.79 -1.42 21.22
N SER A 246 17.29 -2.09 20.18
CA SER A 246 18.71 -2.09 19.85
C SER A 246 19.16 -0.84 19.10
N GLY A 247 18.23 0.09 18.79
CA GLY A 247 18.47 1.29 18.00
C GLY A 247 18.67 1.02 16.50
N LYS A 248 18.59 -0.23 16.07
CA LYS A 248 18.75 -0.66 14.68
C LYS A 248 17.54 -0.31 13.79
N VAL A 249 16.36 -0.14 14.41
CA VAL A 249 15.07 0.02 13.73
C VAL A 249 14.27 1.14 14.39
N GLU A 250 13.74 2.04 13.58
CA GLU A 250 12.92 3.16 14.03
C GLU A 250 11.43 2.98 13.76
N LYS A 251 11.05 2.15 12.79
CA LYS A 251 9.66 1.98 12.38
C LYS A 251 9.36 0.60 11.81
N ILE A 252 8.15 0.12 12.05
CA ILE A 252 7.66 -1.16 11.53
C ILE A 252 6.43 -0.88 10.66
N PHE A 253 6.39 -1.47 9.47
CA PHE A 253 5.22 -1.47 8.60
C PHE A 253 4.64 -2.88 8.53
N TYR A 254 3.44 -3.09 9.08
CA TYR A 254 2.69 -4.32 8.91
C TYR A 254 1.75 -4.17 7.70
N LEU A 255 2.06 -4.86 6.61
CA LEU A 255 1.36 -4.73 5.35
C LEU A 255 0.45 -5.94 5.12
N THR A 256 -0.85 -5.69 4.95
CA THR A 256 -1.86 -6.71 4.70
C THR A 256 -3.01 -6.18 3.83
N ALA A 257 -3.42 -6.99 2.86
CA ALA A 257 -4.57 -6.70 2.00
C ALA A 257 -5.94 -6.95 2.67
N LYS A 258 -5.99 -7.64 3.82
CA LYS A 258 -7.26 -8.13 4.41
C LYS A 258 -7.67 -7.35 5.64
N THR A 259 -8.94 -6.96 5.70
CA THR A 259 -9.50 -6.22 6.86
C THR A 259 -9.51 -7.09 8.13
N LEU A 260 -9.89 -8.36 8.03
CA LEU A 260 -9.91 -9.29 9.18
C LEU A 260 -8.53 -9.44 9.84
N THR A 261 -7.46 -9.52 9.04
CA THR A 261 -6.09 -9.58 9.55
C THR A 261 -5.73 -8.36 10.39
N ARG A 262 -6.24 -7.17 10.04
CA ARG A 262 -5.98 -5.94 10.81
C ARG A 262 -6.58 -6.04 12.21
N GLU A 263 -7.74 -6.67 12.38
CA GLU A 263 -8.32 -6.90 13.71
C GLU A 263 -7.48 -7.87 14.54
N ILE A 264 -6.92 -8.92 13.93
CA ILE A 264 -5.99 -9.82 14.61
C ILE A 264 -4.74 -9.06 15.10
N VAL A 265 -4.19 -8.17 14.26
CA VAL A 265 -3.07 -7.29 14.65
C VAL A 265 -3.47 -6.39 15.82
N ILE A 266 -4.60 -5.69 15.75
CA ILE A 266 -5.10 -4.83 16.85
C ILE A 266 -5.26 -5.63 18.14
N SER A 267 -5.87 -6.81 18.08
CA SER A 267 -6.05 -7.68 19.25
C SER A 267 -4.71 -8.14 19.85
N THR A 268 -3.71 -8.40 19.01
CA THR A 268 -2.35 -8.78 19.44
C THR A 268 -1.65 -7.61 20.11
N LEU A 269 -1.76 -6.40 19.54
CA LEU A 269 -1.18 -5.18 20.11
C LEU A 269 -1.83 -4.81 21.44
N ASN A 270 -3.15 -4.96 21.57
CA ASN A 270 -3.85 -4.75 22.84
C ASN A 270 -3.36 -5.73 23.91
N ARG A 271 -3.18 -7.02 23.59
CA ARG A 271 -2.59 -8.00 24.53
C ARG A 271 -1.17 -7.63 24.95
N MET A 272 -0.34 -7.15 24.02
CA MET A 272 1.01 -6.68 24.35
C MET A 272 0.96 -5.43 25.23
N LYS A 273 0.02 -4.50 24.97
CA LYS A 273 -0.23 -3.30 25.78
C LYS A 273 -0.64 -3.66 27.20
N ASP A 274 -1.53 -4.64 27.38
CA ASP A 274 -1.94 -5.14 28.69
C ASP A 274 -0.75 -5.74 29.48
N LYS A 275 0.30 -6.20 28.78
CA LYS A 275 1.57 -6.64 29.36
C LYS A 275 2.62 -5.53 29.49
N GLY A 276 2.22 -4.26 29.36
CA GLY A 276 3.08 -3.09 29.59
C GLY A 276 3.74 -2.51 28.34
N LEU A 277 3.44 -2.99 27.12
CA LEU A 277 3.96 -2.38 25.89
C LEU A 277 3.44 -0.94 25.73
N HIS A 278 4.36 0.00 25.49
CA HIS A 278 4.03 1.39 25.21
C HIS A 278 4.62 1.81 23.87
N ILE A 279 3.81 1.78 22.82
CA ILE A 279 4.18 2.23 21.47
C ILE A 279 3.05 3.08 20.89
N ILE A 280 3.34 3.87 19.86
CA ILE A 280 2.32 4.45 19.00
C ILE A 280 2.11 3.52 17.80
N ALA A 281 0.98 2.83 17.73
CA ALA A 281 0.57 2.01 16.60
C ALA A 281 -0.60 2.67 15.86
N LEU A 282 -0.52 2.75 14.53
CA LEU A 282 -1.55 3.35 13.68
C LEU A 282 -2.11 2.31 12.70
N ILE A 283 -3.43 2.28 12.53
CA ILE A 283 -4.10 1.46 11.52
C ILE A 283 -4.68 2.35 10.43
N ILE A 284 -4.07 2.32 9.24
CA ILE A 284 -4.50 3.14 8.11
C ILE A 284 -5.75 2.51 7.47
N THR A 285 -6.76 3.35 7.27
CA THR A 285 -7.99 3.01 6.57
C THR A 285 -8.04 3.72 5.22
N ALA A 286 -8.47 3.00 4.17
CA ALA A 286 -8.58 3.55 2.84
C ALA A 286 -9.54 4.76 2.79
N LYS A 287 -9.25 5.72 1.90
CA LYS A 287 -9.96 7.00 1.77
C LYS A 287 -11.46 6.79 1.56
N GLU A 288 -11.84 5.81 0.75
CA GLU A 288 -13.23 5.46 0.40
C GLU A 288 -14.02 5.00 1.63
N LYS A 289 -13.34 4.41 2.62
CA LYS A 289 -13.97 3.88 3.83
C LYS A 289 -14.00 4.89 4.97
N ILE A 290 -13.06 5.84 5.04
CA ILE A 290 -12.96 6.77 6.17
C ILE A 290 -13.49 8.19 5.87
N CYS A 291 -13.57 8.58 4.60
CA CYS A 291 -14.00 9.93 4.21
C CYS A 291 -15.48 10.19 4.57
N PRO A 292 -15.80 11.26 5.32
CA PRO A 292 -17.19 11.60 5.65
C PRO A 292 -18.00 12.13 4.47
N GLN A 293 -17.35 12.68 3.44
CA GLN A 293 -18.00 13.27 2.24
C GLN A 293 -18.21 12.27 1.09
N LYS A 294 -17.86 10.99 1.29
CA LYS A 294 -17.65 9.95 0.25
C LYS A 294 -16.49 10.31 -0.69
N ALA A 295 -15.57 9.38 -0.92
CA ALA A 295 -14.32 9.65 -1.64
C ALA A 295 -14.52 10.12 -3.09
N ASP A 296 -15.55 9.62 -3.77
CA ASP A 296 -15.85 9.94 -5.19
C ASP A 296 -16.30 11.39 -5.44
N LYS A 297 -16.51 12.17 -4.38
CA LYS A 297 -16.87 13.59 -4.43
C LYS A 297 -15.86 14.46 -3.67
N CYS A 298 -14.62 13.98 -3.54
CA CYS A 298 -13.57 14.68 -2.82
C CYS A 298 -13.06 15.86 -3.64
N ASP A 299 -13.61 17.04 -3.38
CA ASP A 299 -13.10 18.31 -3.89
C ASP A 299 -12.35 19.05 -2.77
N GLN A 300 -11.04 19.20 -2.89
CA GLN A 300 -10.22 19.76 -1.80
C GLN A 300 -10.46 21.26 -1.60
N ASP A 301 -10.89 21.97 -2.64
CA ASP A 301 -11.12 23.42 -2.56
C ASP A 301 -12.45 23.78 -1.90
N SER A 302 -13.42 22.87 -1.91
CA SER A 302 -14.72 23.05 -1.24
C SER A 302 -14.90 22.19 0.02
N CYS A 303 -13.97 21.26 0.30
CA CYS A 303 -14.10 20.36 1.43
C CYS A 303 -13.79 21.09 2.76
N PRO A 304 -14.74 21.12 3.72
CA PRO A 304 -14.52 21.78 5.02
C PRO A 304 -13.41 21.12 5.86
N TYR A 305 -13.07 19.86 5.54
CA TYR A 305 -12.00 19.12 6.18
C TYR A 305 -10.62 19.35 5.52
N ALA A 306 -10.58 20.02 4.36
CA ALA A 306 -9.37 20.35 3.62
C ALA A 306 -8.97 21.82 3.79
N ILE A 307 -9.95 22.72 3.90
CA ILE A 307 -9.72 24.16 4.09
C ILE A 307 -9.13 24.42 5.47
N GLY A 308 -8.00 25.13 5.52
CA GLY A 308 -7.24 25.42 6.74
C GLY A 308 -6.77 24.17 7.50
N TYR A 309 -6.61 23.05 6.80
CA TYR A 309 -6.25 21.76 7.41
C TYR A 309 -4.99 21.86 8.27
N TYR A 310 -3.94 22.52 7.76
CA TYR A 310 -2.66 22.59 8.46
C TYR A 310 -2.71 23.50 9.69
N ASP A 311 -3.61 24.49 9.69
CA ASP A 311 -3.80 25.42 10.81
C ASP A 311 -4.24 24.69 12.09
N ARG A 312 -4.96 23.56 11.93
CA ARG A 312 -5.52 22.76 13.03
C ARG A 312 -4.76 21.45 13.26
N LEU A 313 -3.81 21.12 12.39
CA LEU A 313 -3.12 19.83 12.39
C LEU A 313 -2.25 19.62 13.64
N GLY A 314 -1.45 20.63 13.99
CA GLY A 314 -0.48 20.52 15.10
C GLY A 314 -1.15 20.20 16.43
N GLU A 315 -2.24 20.90 16.76
CA GLU A 315 -3.03 20.65 17.99
C GLU A 315 -3.67 19.27 17.98
N ALA A 316 -4.21 18.83 16.84
CA ALA A 316 -4.84 17.52 16.71
C ALA A 316 -3.83 16.38 16.89
N ILE A 317 -2.62 16.51 16.32
CA ILE A 317 -1.52 15.55 16.51
C ILE A 317 -1.08 15.53 17.98
N TRP A 318 -0.93 16.71 18.60
CA TRP A 318 -0.54 16.79 20.00
C TRP A 318 -1.57 16.07 20.88
N ASP A 319 -2.86 16.37 20.70
CA ASP A 319 -3.93 15.77 21.49
C ASP A 319 -4.02 14.24 21.30
N ILE A 320 -4.00 13.74 20.07
CA ILE A 320 -4.17 12.29 19.84
C ILE A 320 -2.99 11.47 20.38
N LEU A 321 -1.76 11.95 20.23
CA LEU A 321 -0.56 11.23 20.66
C LEU A 321 -0.39 11.19 22.19
N HIS A 322 -0.98 12.15 22.92
CA HIS A 322 -0.94 12.15 24.39
C HIS A 322 -1.98 11.21 25.02
N HIS A 323 -3.07 10.91 24.31
CA HIS A 323 -4.19 10.13 24.86
C HIS A 323 -4.26 8.70 24.35
N HIS A 324 -3.63 8.40 23.21
CA HIS A 324 -3.79 7.11 22.54
C HIS A 324 -2.47 6.49 22.09
N THR A 325 -2.30 5.20 22.42
CA THR A 325 -1.18 4.37 21.99
C THR A 325 -1.50 3.51 20.78
N ILE A 326 -2.74 3.04 20.64
CA ILE A 326 -3.20 2.27 19.48
C ILE A 326 -4.31 3.09 18.84
N ILE A 327 -4.06 3.58 17.63
CA ILE A 327 -4.88 4.55 16.92
C ILE A 327 -5.52 3.84 15.72
N ASP A 328 -6.81 3.55 15.83
CA ASP A 328 -7.58 2.89 14.78
C ASP A 328 -8.51 3.87 14.03
N ARG A 329 -9.35 3.33 13.15
CA ARG A 329 -10.33 4.12 12.39
C ARG A 329 -11.28 4.92 13.28
N VAL A 330 -11.69 4.36 14.43
CA VAL A 330 -12.67 4.98 15.32
C VAL A 330 -12.05 6.23 15.95
N ILE A 331 -10.83 6.09 16.48
CA ILE A 331 -10.08 7.19 17.10
C ILE A 331 -9.77 8.27 16.05
N ILE A 332 -9.26 7.90 14.88
CA ILE A 332 -8.97 8.86 13.79
C ILE A 332 -10.23 9.66 13.43
N THR A 333 -11.38 8.99 13.27
CA THR A 333 -12.62 9.66 12.88
C THR A 333 -13.11 10.60 13.98
N GLN A 334 -12.98 10.23 15.25
CA GLN A 334 -13.33 11.08 16.38
C GLN A 334 -12.52 12.38 16.40
N TYR A 335 -11.20 12.27 16.29
CA TYR A 335 -10.30 13.43 16.31
C TYR A 335 -10.42 14.27 15.04
N ALA A 336 -10.54 13.64 13.88
CA ALA A 336 -10.79 14.32 12.62
C ALA A 336 -12.09 15.15 12.65
N ARG A 337 -13.14 14.66 13.31
CA ARG A 337 -14.36 15.45 13.53
C ARG A 337 -14.15 16.59 14.52
N LYS A 338 -13.49 16.31 15.66
CA LYS A 338 -13.19 17.31 16.70
C LYS A 338 -12.44 18.52 16.14
N TYR A 339 -11.44 18.27 15.29
CA TYR A 339 -10.56 19.31 14.72
C TYR A 339 -10.90 19.70 13.28
N GLN A 340 -12.00 19.17 12.72
CA GLN A 340 -12.39 19.37 11.32
C GLN A 340 -11.25 19.12 10.32
N LEU A 341 -10.61 17.95 10.42
CA LEU A 341 -9.51 17.51 9.56
C LEU A 341 -9.93 16.37 8.63
N CYS A 342 -9.33 16.28 7.45
CA CYS A 342 -9.53 15.14 6.56
C CYS A 342 -8.98 13.88 7.24
N PRO A 343 -9.83 12.89 7.58
CA PRO A 343 -9.37 11.75 8.39
C PRO A 343 -8.35 10.86 7.67
N PHE A 344 -8.41 10.82 6.34
CA PHE A 344 -7.43 10.07 5.54
C PHE A 344 -6.05 10.72 5.62
N GLU A 345 -5.93 12.00 5.25
CA GLU A 345 -4.66 12.74 5.31
C GLU A 345 -4.13 12.81 6.75
N PHE A 346 -5.03 12.96 7.73
CA PHE A 346 -4.66 12.99 9.15
C PHE A 346 -4.02 11.69 9.60
N SER A 347 -4.51 10.55 9.11
CA SER A 347 -3.84 9.26 9.36
C SER A 347 -2.42 9.21 8.75
N LEU A 348 -2.21 9.81 7.57
CA LEU A 348 -0.89 9.87 6.94
C LEU A 348 0.08 10.79 7.69
N ASP A 349 -0.41 11.89 8.29
CA ASP A 349 0.37 12.75 9.18
C ASP A 349 0.76 12.03 10.47
N ILE A 350 -0.17 11.31 11.10
CA ILE A 350 0.10 10.53 12.32
C ILE A 350 1.08 9.39 12.06
N ALA A 351 1.07 8.79 10.85
CA ALA A 351 1.99 7.70 10.50
C ALA A 351 3.47 8.10 10.68
N LEU A 352 3.79 9.40 10.55
CA LEU A 352 5.15 9.93 10.72
C LEU A 352 5.64 9.78 12.18
N TRP A 353 4.71 9.75 13.14
CA TRP A 353 4.94 9.59 14.57
C TRP A 353 4.80 8.15 15.06
N ALA A 354 4.03 7.32 14.35
CA ALA A 354 3.78 5.94 14.75
C ALA A 354 5.06 5.06 14.71
N ASP A 355 5.29 4.25 15.72
CA ASP A 355 6.34 3.23 15.74
C ASP A 355 5.98 2.04 14.86
N LEU A 356 4.68 1.70 14.80
CA LEU A 356 4.14 0.62 13.99
C LEU A 356 2.96 1.13 13.15
N VAL A 357 3.02 0.94 11.84
CA VAL A 357 1.94 1.32 10.90
C VAL A 357 1.37 0.06 10.26
N VAL A 358 0.06 -0.15 10.39
CA VAL A 358 -0.68 -1.24 9.75
C VAL A 358 -1.42 -0.69 8.53
N GLY A 359 -1.15 -1.23 7.34
CA GLY A 359 -1.71 -0.73 6.08
C GLY A 359 -1.84 -1.80 5.00
N ASP A 360 -2.35 -1.41 3.82
CA ASP A 360 -2.30 -2.23 2.61
C ASP A 360 -0.90 -2.17 1.97
N TYR A 361 -0.56 -3.14 1.11
CA TYR A 361 0.70 -3.17 0.36
C TYR A 361 0.92 -1.88 -0.46
N ASN A 362 -0.16 -1.26 -0.96
CA ASN A 362 -0.06 -0.09 -1.84
C ASN A 362 0.67 1.10 -1.20
N TYR A 363 0.60 1.29 0.12
CA TYR A 363 1.28 2.39 0.80
C TYR A 363 2.81 2.29 0.69
N PHE A 364 3.34 1.09 0.48
CA PHE A 364 4.79 0.85 0.39
C PHE A 364 5.25 0.37 -1.00
N PHE A 365 4.38 -0.20 -1.83
CA PHE A 365 4.77 -0.78 -3.12
C PHE A 365 4.10 -0.12 -4.34
N ASP A 366 3.03 0.68 -4.17
CA ASP A 366 2.36 1.31 -5.31
C ASP A 366 3.04 2.65 -5.64
N PRO A 367 3.52 2.89 -6.87
CA PRO A 367 4.17 4.15 -7.25
C PRO A 367 3.24 5.38 -7.18
N ARG A 368 1.91 5.20 -7.13
CA ARG A 368 0.88 6.26 -7.08
C ARG A 368 0.57 6.71 -5.66
N VAL A 369 0.38 5.74 -4.76
CA VAL A 369 -0.05 5.94 -3.36
C VAL A 369 1.13 5.91 -2.40
N TYR A 370 2.32 5.54 -2.91
CA TYR A 370 3.60 5.50 -2.20
C TYR A 370 3.65 6.57 -1.13
N LEU A 371 3.97 6.18 0.11
CA LEU A 371 4.15 7.08 1.24
C LEU A 371 5.35 8.03 1.00
N LYS A 372 5.22 8.96 0.03
CA LYS A 372 6.24 9.91 -0.42
C LYS A 372 6.85 10.66 0.76
N ARG A 373 6.04 10.88 1.81
CA ARG A 373 6.42 11.52 3.07
C ARG A 373 7.56 10.80 3.83
N PHE A 374 7.84 9.53 3.56
CA PHE A 374 8.87 8.73 4.25
C PHE A 374 10.11 8.44 3.40
N LEU A 375 10.06 8.67 2.09
CA LEU A 375 10.89 7.93 1.13
C LEU A 375 11.95 8.76 0.40
N TYR A 376 12.38 9.86 1.03
CA TYR A 376 13.53 10.67 0.57
C TYR A 376 14.89 10.08 0.97
N LEU A 377 14.90 9.07 1.86
CA LEU A 377 16.11 8.47 2.40
C LEU A 377 16.62 7.33 1.51
N LYS A 378 17.93 7.31 1.22
CA LYS A 378 18.57 6.22 0.47
C LYS A 378 18.48 4.87 1.19
N LYS A 379 18.56 4.88 2.53
CA LYS A 379 18.37 3.73 3.41
C LYS A 379 17.49 4.15 4.57
N MET A 380 16.50 3.34 4.87
CA MET A 380 15.49 3.56 5.89
C MET A 380 15.68 2.52 7.00
N PRO A 381 15.74 2.94 8.27
CA PRO A 381 15.81 2.04 9.42
C PRO A 381 14.44 1.41 9.71
N PHE A 382 13.76 0.88 8.68
CA PHE A 382 12.42 0.33 8.76
C PHE A 382 12.45 -1.19 8.60
N ILE A 383 11.44 -1.85 9.16
CA ILE A 383 11.12 -3.26 8.87
C ILE A 383 9.78 -3.34 8.17
N LEU A 384 9.68 -4.19 7.15
CA LEU A 384 8.42 -4.56 6.51
C LEU A 384 7.98 -5.94 6.98
N LEU A 385 6.77 -6.06 7.50
CA LEU A 385 6.12 -7.32 7.82
C LEU A 385 5.00 -7.52 6.78
N VAL A 386 5.26 -8.34 5.77
CA VAL A 386 4.34 -8.59 4.65
C VAL A 386 3.56 -9.87 4.89
N ASP A 387 2.34 -9.73 5.41
CA ASP A 387 1.44 -10.85 5.66
C ASP A 387 0.75 -11.29 4.36
N GLU A 388 0.40 -12.58 4.26
CA GLU A 388 -0.18 -13.20 3.07
C GLU A 388 0.56 -12.81 1.78
N ALA A 389 1.91 -12.81 1.87
CA ALA A 389 2.84 -12.33 0.85
C ALA A 389 2.64 -12.94 -0.54
N HIS A 390 2.00 -14.11 -0.63
CA HIS A 390 1.62 -14.73 -1.90
C HIS A 390 0.75 -13.82 -2.79
N ASN A 391 -0.03 -12.91 -2.19
CA ASN A 391 -0.86 -11.95 -2.91
C ASN A 391 -0.07 -10.76 -3.45
N LEU A 392 1.10 -10.46 -2.89
CA LEU A 392 1.86 -9.27 -3.27
C LEU A 392 2.32 -9.35 -4.72
N VAL A 393 2.64 -10.54 -5.24
CA VAL A 393 3.07 -10.70 -6.64
C VAL A 393 2.02 -10.21 -7.62
N SER A 394 0.77 -10.68 -7.51
CA SER A 394 -0.31 -10.23 -8.42
C SER A 394 -0.68 -8.77 -8.19
N ARG A 395 -0.71 -8.33 -6.92
CA ARG A 395 -1.01 -6.94 -6.55
C ARG A 395 0.06 -5.98 -7.08
N ALA A 396 1.33 -6.32 -7.00
CA ALA A 396 2.43 -5.52 -7.52
C ALA A 396 2.36 -5.44 -9.06
N ARG A 397 2.05 -6.53 -9.78
CA ARG A 397 1.80 -6.46 -11.22
C ARG A 397 0.70 -5.45 -11.56
N GLU A 398 -0.38 -5.40 -10.79
CA GLU A 398 -1.44 -4.40 -10.97
C GLU A 398 -0.97 -2.98 -10.64
N MET A 399 -0.19 -2.78 -9.56
CA MET A 399 0.36 -1.47 -9.17
C MET A 399 1.32 -0.90 -10.22
N TYR A 400 2.05 -1.77 -10.91
CA TYR A 400 3.06 -1.43 -11.91
C TYR A 400 2.57 -1.59 -13.35
N SER A 401 1.26 -1.81 -13.56
CA SER A 401 0.63 -1.81 -14.88
C SER A 401 -0.34 -0.64 -15.00
N GLU A 402 -0.43 -0.04 -16.18
CA GLU A 402 -1.38 1.04 -16.41
C GLU A 402 -1.98 0.94 -17.82
N LYS A 403 -3.23 1.42 -17.96
CA LYS A 403 -3.96 1.34 -19.22
C LYS A 403 -4.59 2.68 -19.57
N ILE A 404 -4.75 2.89 -20.87
CA ILE A 404 -5.46 4.03 -21.44
C ILE A 404 -6.54 3.52 -22.40
N GLN A 405 -7.67 4.22 -22.42
CA GLN A 405 -8.87 3.80 -23.15
C GLN A 405 -9.27 4.85 -24.18
N LEU A 406 -9.49 4.43 -25.43
CA LEU A 406 -9.89 5.34 -26.51
C LEU A 406 -11.18 6.11 -26.20
N SER A 407 -12.14 5.45 -25.53
CA SER A 407 -13.39 6.08 -25.09
C SER A 407 -13.19 7.31 -24.20
N GLN A 408 -12.16 7.32 -23.34
CA GLN A 408 -11.84 8.46 -22.47
C GLN A 408 -11.40 9.68 -23.28
N PHE A 409 -10.50 9.50 -24.26
CA PHE A 409 -10.07 10.56 -25.18
C PHE A 409 -11.26 11.18 -25.93
N ARG A 410 -12.16 10.34 -26.46
CA ARG A 410 -13.38 10.79 -27.14
C ARG A 410 -14.33 11.55 -26.22
N LYS A 411 -14.40 11.17 -24.95
CA LYS A 411 -15.23 11.83 -23.93
C LYS A 411 -14.69 13.22 -23.59
N ILE A 412 -13.37 13.34 -23.40
CA ILE A 412 -12.70 14.59 -23.01
C ILE A 412 -12.68 15.60 -24.17
N ALA A 413 -12.49 15.15 -25.41
CA ALA A 413 -12.57 16.03 -26.59
C ALA A 413 -13.91 16.79 -26.72
N LYS A 414 -15.01 16.22 -26.19
CA LYS A 414 -16.32 16.88 -26.17
C LYS A 414 -16.49 17.91 -25.06
N LYS A 415 -15.61 17.88 -24.05
CA LYS A 415 -15.71 18.68 -22.82
C LYS A 415 -14.73 19.84 -22.76
N ILE A 416 -13.64 19.75 -23.53
CA ILE A 416 -12.62 20.78 -23.61
C ILE A 416 -12.78 21.53 -24.92
N ASN A 417 -13.05 22.83 -24.86
CA ASN A 417 -13.03 23.70 -26.03
C ASN A 417 -11.67 24.41 -26.17
N TYR A 418 -10.62 23.62 -26.38
CA TYR A 418 -9.25 24.12 -26.51
C TYR A 418 -8.56 23.46 -27.71
N LYS A 419 -8.23 24.26 -28.72
CA LYS A 419 -7.80 23.77 -30.05
C LYS A 419 -6.58 22.86 -29.96
N GLN A 420 -5.55 23.27 -29.23
CA GLN A 420 -4.31 22.50 -29.10
C GLN A 420 -4.54 21.12 -28.47
N ILE A 421 -5.38 21.04 -27.42
CA ILE A 421 -5.74 19.77 -26.78
C ILE A 421 -6.54 18.89 -27.74
N ASN A 422 -7.53 19.46 -28.42
CA ASN A 422 -8.38 18.70 -29.34
C ASN A 422 -7.61 18.17 -30.56
N ASP A 423 -6.65 18.94 -31.08
CA ASP A 423 -5.77 18.48 -32.15
C ASP A 423 -4.88 17.31 -31.66
N LYS A 424 -4.31 17.41 -30.46
CA LYS A 424 -3.54 16.30 -29.85
C LYS A 424 -4.39 15.06 -29.57
N ILE A 425 -5.63 15.23 -29.12
CA ILE A 425 -6.56 14.11 -28.96
C ILE A 425 -6.84 13.44 -30.32
N ARG A 426 -7.02 14.21 -31.40
CA ARG A 426 -7.23 13.66 -32.74
C ARG A 426 -6.04 12.82 -33.19
N GLU A 427 -4.80 13.31 -33.01
CA GLU A 427 -3.58 12.56 -33.31
C GLU A 427 -3.50 11.22 -32.52
N ILE A 428 -3.95 11.22 -31.26
CA ILE A 428 -4.01 10.00 -30.43
C ILE A 428 -5.10 9.05 -30.94
N ILE A 429 -6.29 9.55 -31.32
CA ILE A 429 -7.36 8.71 -31.87
C ILE A 429 -6.88 8.03 -33.17
N GLU A 430 -6.26 8.78 -34.07
CA GLU A 430 -5.66 8.24 -35.31
C GLU A 430 -4.58 7.19 -35.01
N ARG A 431 -3.80 7.39 -33.93
CA ARG A 431 -2.83 6.39 -33.47
C ARG A 431 -3.48 5.09 -33.04
N PHE A 432 -4.56 5.14 -32.26
CA PHE A 432 -5.32 3.93 -31.90
C PHE A 432 -5.82 3.22 -33.16
N GLU A 433 -6.43 3.95 -34.10
CA GLU A 433 -6.93 3.38 -35.36
C GLU A 433 -5.82 2.73 -36.19
N TYR A 434 -4.64 3.35 -36.27
CA TYR A 434 -3.46 2.75 -36.90
C TYR A 434 -3.08 1.41 -36.23
N LEU A 435 -2.98 1.39 -34.90
CA LEU A 435 -2.65 0.17 -34.15
C LEU A 435 -3.72 -0.93 -34.33
N SER A 436 -5.01 -0.56 -34.46
CA SER A 436 -6.06 -1.56 -34.73
C SER A 436 -5.86 -2.29 -36.05
N LYS A 437 -5.39 -1.59 -37.08
CA LYS A 437 -5.16 -2.20 -38.41
C LYS A 437 -4.03 -3.23 -38.36
N MET A 438 -3.11 -3.09 -37.40
CA MET A 438 -2.00 -4.04 -37.18
C MET A 438 -2.42 -5.31 -36.42
N THR A 439 -3.67 -5.44 -35.96
CA THR A 439 -4.14 -6.64 -35.24
C THR A 439 -4.37 -7.85 -36.14
N GLU A 440 -4.31 -7.69 -37.46
CA GLU A 440 -4.49 -8.78 -38.46
C GLU A 440 -5.75 -9.64 -38.24
N GLY A 441 -6.79 -9.06 -37.64
CA GLY A 441 -8.06 -9.74 -37.35
C GLY A 441 -8.13 -10.47 -36.00
N TYR A 442 -7.05 -10.51 -35.22
CA TYR A 442 -7.00 -11.20 -33.92
C TYR A 442 -7.65 -10.43 -32.76
N HIS A 443 -8.27 -9.27 -32.99
CA HIS A 443 -8.84 -8.37 -31.97
C HIS A 443 -7.84 -7.90 -30.88
N TYR A 444 -6.56 -8.26 -30.97
CA TYR A 444 -5.51 -7.79 -30.08
C TYR A 444 -4.17 -7.69 -30.84
N LEU A 445 -3.23 -6.91 -30.28
CA LEU A 445 -1.84 -6.78 -30.73
C LEU A 445 -0.95 -6.80 -29.49
N VAL A 446 0.13 -7.56 -29.50
CA VAL A 446 1.10 -7.66 -28.38
C VAL A 446 2.49 -7.35 -28.91
N GLN A 447 3.26 -6.56 -28.17
CA GLN A 447 4.67 -6.30 -28.42
C GLN A 447 5.46 -6.20 -27.11
N ILE A 448 6.76 -6.46 -27.19
CA ILE A 448 7.67 -6.35 -26.03
C ILE A 448 7.91 -4.87 -25.70
N GLU A 449 8.15 -4.04 -26.70
CA GLU A 449 8.44 -2.61 -26.55
C GLU A 449 7.18 -1.78 -26.23
N PRO A 450 7.31 -0.59 -25.59
CA PRO A 450 6.20 0.33 -25.47
C PRO A 450 5.77 0.86 -26.84
N PHE A 451 4.50 1.24 -26.97
CA PHE A 451 4.02 1.99 -28.14
C PHE A 451 4.60 3.41 -28.11
N SER A 452 5.87 3.56 -28.51
CA SER A 452 6.71 4.75 -28.33
C SER A 452 6.08 6.03 -28.88
N GLN A 453 5.48 5.95 -30.08
CA GLN A 453 4.80 7.10 -30.69
C GLN A 453 3.56 7.51 -29.88
N LEU A 454 2.76 6.57 -29.40
CA LEU A 454 1.62 6.85 -28.51
C LEU A 454 2.11 7.44 -27.19
N LEU A 455 3.17 6.89 -26.60
CA LEU A 455 3.76 7.39 -25.36
C LEU A 455 4.25 8.84 -25.50
N GLN A 456 4.87 9.21 -26.63
CA GLN A 456 5.27 10.59 -26.89
C GLN A 456 4.04 11.51 -26.99
N GLN A 457 3.00 11.09 -27.72
CA GLN A 457 1.76 11.88 -27.83
C GLN A 457 1.07 12.10 -26.47
N LEU A 458 1.14 11.10 -25.57
CA LEU A 458 0.63 11.20 -24.20
C LEU A 458 1.43 12.18 -23.35
N LYS A 459 2.76 12.21 -23.49
CA LYS A 459 3.61 13.22 -22.83
C LYS A 459 3.25 14.61 -23.32
N ASP A 460 3.10 14.79 -24.63
CA ASP A 460 2.78 16.09 -25.23
C ASP A 460 1.42 16.61 -24.73
N ILE A 461 0.35 15.80 -24.78
CA ILE A 461 -0.98 16.22 -24.31
C ILE A 461 -1.01 16.47 -22.81
N SER A 462 -0.21 15.75 -22.00
CA SER A 462 -0.17 15.96 -20.55
C SER A 462 0.27 17.38 -20.18
N GLY A 463 1.28 17.93 -20.88
CA GLY A 463 1.71 19.32 -20.66
C GLY A 463 0.64 20.35 -21.00
N TYR A 464 -0.13 20.14 -22.08
CA TYR A 464 -1.26 21.00 -22.42
C TYR A 464 -2.42 20.89 -21.43
N LEU A 465 -2.72 19.67 -20.96
CA LEU A 465 -3.77 19.44 -19.95
C LEU A 465 -3.40 20.08 -18.62
N GLU A 466 -2.14 20.00 -18.20
CA GLU A 466 -1.65 20.64 -16.97
C GLU A 466 -1.84 22.16 -17.02
N GLN A 467 -1.42 22.80 -18.12
CA GLN A 467 -1.64 24.23 -18.34
C GLN A 467 -3.13 24.60 -18.38
N TRP A 468 -3.97 23.76 -18.99
CA TRP A 468 -5.40 24.01 -19.05
C TRP A 468 -6.05 23.88 -17.66
N LEU A 469 -5.69 22.85 -16.90
CA LEU A 469 -6.21 22.61 -15.55
C LEU A 469 -5.87 23.75 -14.58
N ALA A 470 -4.66 24.28 -14.66
CA ALA A 470 -4.23 25.43 -13.85
C ALA A 470 -5.01 26.72 -14.17
N ASN A 471 -5.39 26.91 -15.45
CA ASN A 471 -6.10 28.13 -15.88
C ASN A 471 -7.64 28.02 -15.80
N ASN A 472 -8.19 26.84 -15.50
CA ASN A 472 -9.62 26.56 -15.62
C ASN A 472 -10.20 25.86 -14.38
N GLU A 473 -9.73 26.21 -13.17
CA GLU A 473 -10.13 25.59 -11.89
C GLU A 473 -11.65 25.52 -11.69
N HIS A 474 -12.41 26.52 -12.15
CA HIS A 474 -13.86 26.58 -11.99
C HIS A 474 -14.65 25.92 -13.14
N HIS A 475 -14.01 25.20 -14.06
CA HIS A 475 -14.71 24.58 -15.18
C HIS A 475 -15.63 23.43 -14.71
N PRO A 476 -16.87 23.29 -15.24
CA PRO A 476 -17.83 22.27 -14.80
C PRO A 476 -17.35 20.81 -14.89
N HIS A 477 -16.34 20.55 -15.71
CA HIS A 477 -15.74 19.23 -15.91
C HIS A 477 -14.30 19.12 -15.39
N HIS A 478 -13.84 20.06 -14.54
CA HIS A 478 -12.47 20.11 -14.04
C HIS A 478 -12.03 18.79 -13.40
N HIS A 479 -12.76 18.27 -12.40
CA HIS A 479 -12.41 17.00 -11.73
C HIS A 479 -12.29 15.81 -12.69
N GLU A 480 -13.20 15.69 -13.65
CA GLU A 480 -13.17 14.60 -14.61
C GLU A 480 -11.98 14.69 -15.57
N ILE A 481 -11.58 15.90 -15.95
CA ILE A 481 -10.40 16.17 -16.77
C ILE A 481 -9.13 15.94 -15.95
N LEU A 482 -9.15 16.30 -14.66
CA LEU A 482 -8.07 16.07 -13.72
C LEU A 482 -7.82 14.56 -13.53
N ASP A 483 -8.87 13.76 -13.36
CA ASP A 483 -8.77 12.30 -13.27
C ASP A 483 -8.18 11.70 -14.56
N PHE A 484 -8.59 12.21 -15.72
CA PHE A 484 -8.04 11.82 -17.01
C PHE A 484 -6.57 12.20 -17.17
N TYR A 485 -6.20 13.43 -16.80
CA TYR A 485 -4.82 13.89 -16.76
C TYR A 485 -3.96 12.99 -15.87
N PHE A 486 -4.42 12.68 -14.66
CA PHE A 486 -3.70 11.78 -13.76
C PHE A 486 -3.54 10.37 -14.35
N ASN A 487 -4.56 9.81 -15.00
CA ASN A 487 -4.41 8.53 -15.69
C ASN A 487 -3.32 8.57 -16.78
N ILE A 488 -3.23 9.65 -17.56
CA ILE A 488 -2.16 9.85 -18.55
C ILE A 488 -0.79 9.97 -17.85
N VAL A 489 -0.68 10.82 -16.83
CA VAL A 489 0.56 11.00 -16.07
C VAL A 489 1.03 9.69 -15.46
N PHE A 490 0.12 8.87 -14.93
CA PHE A 490 0.46 7.56 -14.39
C PHE A 490 0.89 6.57 -15.47
N TYR A 491 0.25 6.57 -16.64
CA TYR A 491 0.70 5.74 -17.75
C TYR A 491 2.12 6.14 -18.21
N VAL A 492 2.41 7.44 -18.29
CA VAL A 492 3.75 7.95 -18.56
C VAL A 492 4.73 7.56 -17.45
N LYS A 493 4.31 7.64 -16.17
CA LYS A 493 5.15 7.26 -15.04
C LYS A 493 5.50 5.78 -15.03
N VAL A 494 4.54 4.89 -15.32
CA VAL A 494 4.77 3.45 -15.45
C VAL A 494 5.78 3.14 -16.55
N SER A 495 5.76 3.92 -17.64
CA SER A 495 6.74 3.76 -18.73
C SER A 495 8.20 4.02 -18.31
N GLU A 496 8.45 4.70 -17.19
CA GLU A 496 9.80 4.89 -16.65
C GLU A 496 10.39 3.61 -16.04
N TYR A 497 9.53 2.66 -15.63
CA TYR A 497 9.94 1.35 -15.11
C TYR A 497 10.06 0.28 -16.21
N TYR A 498 9.72 0.63 -17.45
CA TYR A 498 9.59 -0.32 -18.54
C TYR A 498 10.94 -0.96 -18.89
N ASP A 499 10.99 -2.28 -18.84
CA ASP A 499 12.14 -3.10 -19.23
C ASP A 499 11.67 -4.45 -19.80
N LEU A 500 12.56 -5.45 -19.85
CA LEU A 500 12.24 -6.79 -20.36
C LEU A 500 11.16 -7.53 -19.55
N ASN A 501 10.79 -7.03 -18.37
CA ASN A 501 9.71 -7.58 -17.54
C ASN A 501 8.32 -7.00 -17.89
N TYR A 502 8.25 -6.17 -18.93
CA TYR A 502 7.03 -5.55 -19.42
C TYR A 502 6.66 -6.01 -20.84
N SER A 503 5.36 -5.98 -21.12
CA SER A 503 4.83 -6.10 -22.47
C SER A 503 3.74 -5.05 -22.67
N SER A 504 3.62 -4.54 -23.89
CA SER A 504 2.56 -3.64 -24.28
C SER A 504 1.59 -4.36 -25.18
N TYR A 505 0.30 -4.19 -24.91
CA TYR A 505 -0.73 -4.74 -25.78
C TYR A 505 -1.87 -3.78 -26.03
N LEU A 506 -2.49 -3.94 -27.20
CA LEU A 506 -3.78 -3.37 -27.57
C LEU A 506 -4.81 -4.49 -27.54
N GLU A 507 -5.95 -4.26 -26.91
CA GLU A 507 -7.12 -5.14 -26.96
C GLU A 507 -8.32 -4.37 -27.50
N ILE A 508 -9.01 -4.97 -28.48
CA ILE A 508 -10.20 -4.41 -29.13
C ILE A 508 -11.41 -5.17 -28.60
N ASN A 509 -12.17 -4.49 -27.75
CA ASN A 509 -13.46 -4.96 -27.27
C ASN A 509 -14.59 -4.43 -28.16
N LYS A 510 -15.79 -5.00 -28.06
CA LYS A 510 -16.95 -4.60 -28.89
C LYS A 510 -17.27 -3.10 -28.84
N SER A 511 -16.90 -2.42 -27.75
CA SER A 511 -17.25 -1.03 -27.47
C SER A 511 -16.05 -0.08 -27.34
N ASP A 512 -14.82 -0.60 -27.26
CA ASP A 512 -13.65 0.24 -26.94
C ASP A 512 -12.32 -0.42 -27.33
N MET A 513 -11.28 0.41 -27.39
CA MET A 513 -9.90 -0.01 -27.60
C MET A 513 -9.07 0.37 -26.39
N VAL A 514 -8.34 -0.62 -25.85
CA VAL A 514 -7.55 -0.46 -24.63
C VAL A 514 -6.09 -0.75 -24.93
N VAL A 515 -5.22 0.20 -24.67
CA VAL A 515 -3.77 -0.03 -24.67
C VAL A 515 -3.30 -0.15 -23.22
N LYS A 516 -2.51 -1.17 -22.93
CA LYS A 516 -1.98 -1.43 -21.59
C LYS A 516 -0.47 -1.67 -21.64
N GLN A 517 0.25 -1.05 -20.71
CA GLN A 517 1.59 -1.46 -20.30
C GLN A 517 1.43 -2.46 -19.16
N PHE A 518 1.80 -3.71 -19.42
CA PHE A 518 1.56 -4.82 -18.52
C PHE A 518 2.87 -5.30 -17.91
N CYS A 519 2.99 -5.15 -16.59
CA CYS A 519 4.08 -5.71 -15.80
C CYS A 519 3.87 -7.22 -15.66
N MET A 520 4.76 -8.00 -16.26
CA MET A 520 4.74 -9.47 -16.19
C MET A 520 5.46 -9.97 -14.94
N ASP A 521 6.59 -9.35 -14.60
CA ASP A 521 7.38 -9.66 -13.41
C ASP A 521 7.68 -8.37 -12.58
N PRO A 522 7.11 -8.24 -11.37
CA PRO A 522 7.33 -7.09 -10.50
C PRO A 522 8.59 -7.22 -9.62
N SER A 523 9.35 -8.31 -9.72
CA SER A 523 10.44 -8.65 -8.80
C SER A 523 11.49 -7.54 -8.67
N LYS A 524 11.84 -6.88 -9.77
CA LYS A 524 12.80 -5.77 -9.78
C LYS A 524 12.30 -4.58 -8.97
N MET A 525 11.05 -4.15 -9.17
CA MET A 525 10.49 -2.99 -8.48
C MET A 525 10.27 -3.26 -6.99
N ILE A 526 9.87 -4.50 -6.63
CA ILE A 526 9.81 -4.93 -5.24
C ILE A 526 11.22 -4.92 -4.63
N ARG A 527 12.24 -5.45 -5.34
CA ARG A 527 13.64 -5.45 -4.90
C ARG A 527 14.16 -4.04 -4.62
N GLU A 528 13.94 -3.10 -5.54
CA GLU A 528 14.32 -1.69 -5.37
C GLU A 528 13.70 -1.05 -4.12
N THR A 529 12.53 -1.52 -3.71
CA THR A 529 11.84 -1.06 -2.51
C THR A 529 12.40 -1.71 -1.24
N ILE A 530 12.55 -3.04 -1.24
CA ILE A 530 13.03 -3.76 -0.04
C ILE A 530 14.52 -3.55 0.24
N CYS A 531 15.35 -3.28 -0.78
CA CYS A 531 16.76 -2.93 -0.58
C CYS A 531 16.95 -1.59 0.16
N ARG A 532 15.92 -0.75 0.25
CA ARG A 532 15.98 0.52 0.98
C ARG A 532 15.63 0.35 2.46
N VAL A 533 14.98 -0.73 2.87
CA VAL A 533 14.65 -0.99 4.27
C VAL A 533 15.75 -1.82 4.95
N ARG A 534 15.68 -1.97 6.28
CA ARG A 534 16.62 -2.83 7.01
C ARG A 534 16.37 -4.31 6.71
N SER A 535 15.11 -4.72 6.70
CA SER A 535 14.70 -6.10 6.45
C SER A 535 13.22 -6.15 6.06
N ALA A 536 12.88 -7.06 5.13
CA ALA A 536 11.52 -7.43 4.82
C ALA A 536 11.26 -8.90 5.22
N VAL A 537 10.20 -9.11 6.00
CA VAL A 537 9.70 -10.41 6.45
C VAL A 537 8.46 -10.74 5.64
N PHE A 538 8.57 -11.66 4.69
CA PHE A 538 7.45 -12.16 3.90
C PHE A 538 6.94 -13.44 4.52
N PHE A 539 5.67 -13.48 4.91
CA PHE A 539 5.10 -14.67 5.54
C PHE A 539 3.70 -15.01 5.03
N SER A 540 3.45 -16.30 4.81
CA SER A 540 2.19 -16.77 4.25
C SER A 540 2.03 -18.28 4.48
N ALA A 541 0.79 -18.75 4.60
CA ALA A 541 0.53 -20.20 4.66
C ALA A 541 0.69 -20.90 3.31
N THR A 542 0.57 -20.13 2.22
CA THR A 542 0.59 -20.66 0.85
C THR A 542 1.80 -20.17 0.05
N LEU A 543 2.93 -19.91 0.72
CA LEU A 543 4.17 -19.49 0.06
C LEU A 543 4.93 -20.70 -0.50
N GLN A 544 4.32 -21.40 -1.47
CA GLN A 544 4.87 -22.63 -2.04
C GLN A 544 4.64 -22.68 -3.57
N PRO A 545 5.66 -23.10 -4.37
CA PRO A 545 7.06 -23.33 -4.01
C PRO A 545 7.78 -22.07 -3.49
N LEU A 546 8.69 -22.22 -2.53
CA LEU A 546 9.29 -21.07 -1.83
C LEU A 546 10.27 -20.30 -2.72
N ASP A 547 11.01 -21.02 -3.57
CA ASP A 547 11.91 -20.49 -4.60
C ASP A 547 11.18 -19.59 -5.60
N TYR A 548 10.02 -20.05 -6.11
CA TYR A 548 9.15 -19.27 -6.99
C TYR A 548 8.79 -17.90 -6.38
N TYR A 549 8.34 -17.92 -5.12
CA TYR A 549 7.92 -16.70 -4.44
C TYR A 549 9.10 -15.81 -4.06
N GLN A 550 10.20 -16.39 -3.55
CA GLN A 550 11.40 -15.64 -3.22
C GLN A 550 11.92 -14.87 -4.43
N GLN A 551 11.90 -15.48 -5.61
CA GLN A 551 12.27 -14.85 -6.86
C GLN A 551 11.34 -13.67 -7.21
N LEU A 552 10.02 -13.92 -7.31
CA LEU A 552 9.06 -12.90 -7.74
C LEU A 552 8.83 -11.78 -6.72
N LEU A 553 9.16 -12.00 -5.45
CA LEU A 553 9.12 -11.01 -4.37
C LEU A 553 10.45 -10.25 -4.23
N GLY A 554 11.37 -10.39 -5.18
CA GLY A 554 12.60 -9.60 -5.23
C GLY A 554 13.73 -10.10 -4.32
N GLY A 555 13.62 -11.31 -3.79
CA GLY A 555 14.64 -11.95 -2.95
C GLY A 555 15.92 -12.31 -3.70
N ASN A 556 16.97 -12.57 -2.93
CA ASN A 556 18.28 -13.03 -3.41
C ASN A 556 18.75 -14.27 -2.64
N GLU A 557 19.86 -14.88 -3.06
CA GLU A 557 20.38 -16.13 -2.47
C GLU A 557 20.89 -15.98 -1.02
N LEU A 558 21.21 -14.75 -0.59
CA LEU A 558 21.66 -14.46 0.77
C LEU A 558 20.48 -14.20 1.72
N ASP A 559 19.25 -14.13 1.20
CA ASP A 559 18.05 -13.98 2.02
C ASP A 559 17.67 -15.33 2.66
N HIS A 560 17.11 -15.26 3.86
CA HIS A 560 16.74 -16.44 4.62
C HIS A 560 15.42 -17.02 4.11
N SER A 561 15.28 -18.33 4.19
CA SER A 561 14.05 -19.04 3.87
C SER A 561 13.71 -20.01 5.00
N LEU A 562 12.44 -20.07 5.39
CA LEU A 562 11.97 -20.89 6.51
C LEU A 562 10.65 -21.57 6.14
N ASN A 563 10.61 -22.89 6.27
CA ASN A 563 9.40 -23.70 6.08
C ASN A 563 9.00 -24.30 7.42
N LEU A 564 7.91 -23.82 8.00
CA LEU A 564 7.41 -24.29 9.29
C LEU A 564 6.41 -25.43 9.09
N PRO A 565 6.53 -26.54 9.83
CA PRO A 565 5.56 -27.62 9.76
C PRO A 565 4.23 -27.19 10.39
N SER A 566 3.12 -27.77 9.91
CA SER A 566 1.82 -27.62 10.56
C SER A 566 1.87 -28.00 12.04
N PRO A 567 1.28 -27.20 12.94
CA PRO A 567 1.21 -27.52 14.37
C PRO A 567 0.13 -28.56 14.68
N PHE A 568 -0.67 -28.98 13.69
CA PHE A 568 -1.81 -29.87 13.89
C PHE A 568 -1.43 -31.33 13.75
N ASN A 569 -2.09 -32.19 14.52
CA ASN A 569 -1.91 -33.64 14.42
C ASN A 569 -2.44 -34.13 13.06
N PRO A 570 -1.62 -34.78 12.21
CA PRO A 570 -2.06 -35.33 10.93
C PRO A 570 -3.22 -36.32 11.06
N LEU A 571 -3.36 -37.01 12.19
CA LEU A 571 -4.47 -37.95 12.44
C LEU A 571 -5.84 -37.26 12.52
N ASN A 572 -5.87 -35.95 12.78
CA ASN A 572 -7.10 -35.18 12.80
C ASN A 572 -7.53 -34.69 11.41
N GLN A 573 -6.69 -34.90 10.39
CA GLN A 573 -6.98 -34.53 9.00
C GLN A 573 -6.97 -35.76 8.11
N LYS A 574 -8.00 -35.90 7.26
CA LYS A 574 -7.92 -36.87 6.16
C LYS A 574 -7.97 -36.15 4.83
N ILE A 575 -6.96 -36.40 4.00
CA ILE A 575 -6.84 -35.81 2.66
C ILE A 575 -7.00 -36.92 1.64
N ILE A 576 -7.96 -36.75 0.74
CA ILE A 576 -8.38 -37.78 -0.21
C ILE A 576 -8.37 -37.17 -1.60
N SER A 577 -7.76 -37.82 -2.59
CA SER A 577 -7.82 -37.42 -4.01
C SER A 577 -8.56 -38.45 -4.84
N THR A 578 -9.27 -38.03 -5.88
CA THR A 578 -9.97 -38.96 -6.79
C THR A 578 -9.15 -39.18 -8.07
N SER A 579 -8.83 -40.42 -8.43
CA SER A 579 -8.10 -40.72 -9.68
C SER A 579 -9.01 -40.82 -10.92
N TYR A 580 -10.32 -41.06 -10.72
CA TYR A 580 -11.26 -41.45 -11.78
C TYR A 580 -12.18 -40.34 -12.30
N ILE A 581 -12.04 -39.10 -11.78
CA ILE A 581 -12.90 -37.97 -12.14
C ILE A 581 -12.10 -36.92 -12.91
N ASP A 582 -12.52 -36.65 -14.15
CA ASP A 582 -11.90 -35.64 -15.01
C ASP A 582 -12.81 -34.40 -15.11
N THR A 583 -12.39 -33.28 -14.51
CA THR A 583 -13.18 -32.02 -14.52
C THR A 583 -12.71 -31.01 -15.58
N THR A 584 -11.87 -31.45 -16.53
CA THR A 584 -11.43 -30.61 -17.65
C THR A 584 -12.63 -30.12 -18.46
N TYR A 585 -12.51 -28.94 -19.07
CA TYR A 585 -13.63 -28.27 -19.75
C TYR A 585 -14.38 -29.19 -20.74
N ARG A 586 -13.66 -30.05 -21.46
CA ARG A 586 -14.22 -30.98 -22.45
C ARG A 586 -15.10 -32.06 -21.82
N LYS A 587 -14.70 -32.61 -20.67
CA LYS A 587 -15.38 -33.76 -20.02
C LYS A 587 -16.20 -33.38 -18.79
N ARG A 588 -16.18 -32.11 -18.38
CA ARG A 588 -16.84 -31.61 -17.16
C ARG A 588 -18.31 -32.02 -17.02
N HIS A 589 -19.07 -32.01 -18.11
CA HIS A 589 -20.49 -32.41 -18.08
C HIS A 589 -20.70 -33.88 -17.67
N LEU A 590 -19.73 -34.76 -17.93
CA LEU A 590 -19.77 -36.17 -17.55
C LEU A 590 -19.53 -36.37 -16.04
N SER A 591 -18.86 -35.42 -15.38
CA SER A 591 -18.49 -35.53 -13.97
C SER A 591 -19.61 -35.14 -12.99
N PHE A 592 -20.74 -34.57 -13.45
CA PHE A 592 -21.79 -34.03 -12.57
C PHE A 592 -22.33 -35.08 -11.59
N ARG A 593 -22.66 -36.26 -12.11
CA ARG A 593 -23.16 -37.38 -11.32
C ARG A 593 -22.13 -37.86 -10.30
N GLN A 594 -20.88 -38.06 -10.74
CA GLN A 594 -19.80 -38.55 -9.89
C GLN A 594 -19.50 -37.57 -8.74
N VAL A 595 -19.50 -36.27 -9.02
CA VAL A 595 -19.31 -35.22 -8.01
C VAL A 595 -20.49 -35.22 -7.01
N ALA A 596 -21.73 -35.31 -7.48
CA ALA A 596 -22.90 -35.37 -6.62
C ALA A 596 -22.88 -36.61 -5.69
N GLU A 597 -22.47 -37.77 -6.22
CA GLU A 597 -22.33 -39.00 -5.44
C GLU A 597 -21.21 -38.91 -4.38
N ILE A 598 -20.08 -38.24 -4.69
CA ILE A 598 -19.03 -37.95 -3.71
C ILE A 598 -19.56 -37.05 -2.58
N ILE A 599 -20.26 -35.97 -2.93
CA ILE A 599 -20.84 -35.05 -1.94
C ILE A 599 -21.79 -35.82 -1.03
N GLN A 600 -22.67 -36.64 -1.60
CA GLN A 600 -23.62 -37.45 -0.86
C GLN A 600 -22.92 -38.47 0.06
N THR A 601 -21.91 -39.18 -0.45
CA THR A 601 -21.15 -40.17 0.34
C THR A 601 -20.44 -39.49 1.53
N SER A 602 -19.91 -38.28 1.31
CA SER A 602 -19.23 -37.50 2.34
C SER A 602 -20.16 -37.14 3.50
N ILE A 603 -21.35 -36.62 3.20
CA ILE A 603 -22.32 -36.23 4.23
C ILE A 603 -22.98 -37.42 4.94
N GLN A 604 -22.95 -38.61 4.33
CA GLN A 604 -23.43 -39.85 4.94
C GLN A 604 -22.42 -40.43 5.94
N GLY A 605 -21.11 -40.30 5.67
CA GLY A 605 -20.07 -40.78 6.60
C GLY A 605 -20.10 -40.06 7.95
N LYS A 606 -20.37 -38.75 7.94
CA LYS A 606 -20.60 -37.97 9.17
C LYS A 606 -21.55 -36.79 8.93
N THR A 607 -22.59 -36.69 9.75
CA THR A 607 -23.47 -35.52 9.77
C THR A 607 -22.74 -34.28 10.25
N GLY A 608 -22.88 -33.17 9.52
CA GLY A 608 -22.31 -31.88 9.88
C GLY A 608 -22.21 -30.93 8.70
N ASN A 609 -21.38 -29.90 8.83
CA ASN A 609 -21.29 -28.82 7.86
C ASN A 609 -20.12 -29.02 6.89
N TYR A 610 -20.40 -28.90 5.60
CA TYR A 610 -19.43 -29.08 4.53
C TYR A 610 -19.45 -27.91 3.55
N MET A 611 -18.27 -27.60 2.98
CA MET A 611 -18.14 -26.63 1.89
C MET A 611 -17.68 -27.32 0.61
N VAL A 612 -18.38 -27.07 -0.49
CA VAL A 612 -18.06 -27.58 -1.82
C VAL A 612 -17.63 -26.41 -2.70
N TYR A 613 -16.38 -26.42 -3.15
CA TYR A 613 -15.81 -25.36 -3.97
C TYR A 613 -15.68 -25.76 -5.43
N PHE A 614 -16.07 -24.85 -6.32
CA PHE A 614 -16.07 -25.05 -7.78
C PHE A 614 -15.20 -24.00 -8.50
N PRO A 615 -14.67 -24.28 -9.70
CA PRO A 615 -13.81 -23.36 -10.43
C PRO A 615 -14.60 -22.25 -11.14
N SER A 616 -15.92 -22.36 -11.25
CA SER A 616 -16.79 -21.33 -11.85
C SER A 616 -18.23 -21.44 -11.38
N TYR A 617 -18.95 -20.32 -11.38
CA TYR A 617 -20.39 -20.26 -11.09
C TYR A 617 -21.20 -21.20 -12.00
N ARG A 618 -20.89 -21.23 -13.30
CA ARG A 618 -21.59 -22.13 -14.24
C ARG A 618 -21.49 -23.59 -13.83
N TYR A 619 -20.31 -24.03 -13.39
CA TYR A 619 -20.13 -25.42 -12.97
C TYR A 619 -20.82 -25.70 -11.63
N LEU A 620 -20.69 -24.76 -10.69
CA LEU A 620 -21.40 -24.78 -9.41
C LEU A 620 -22.90 -24.96 -9.64
N ASP A 621 -23.53 -24.08 -10.42
CA ASP A 621 -24.98 -24.08 -10.64
C ASP A 621 -25.43 -25.39 -11.29
N SER A 622 -24.69 -25.92 -12.27
CA SER A 622 -25.04 -27.20 -12.92
C SER A 622 -24.98 -28.39 -11.96
N VAL A 623 -23.93 -28.49 -11.13
CA VAL A 623 -23.80 -29.59 -10.15
C VAL A 623 -24.79 -29.42 -9.01
N HIS A 624 -25.03 -28.19 -8.53
CA HIS A 624 -26.02 -27.92 -7.49
C HIS A 624 -27.43 -28.30 -7.94
N GLN A 625 -27.83 -27.92 -9.16
CA GLN A 625 -29.12 -28.30 -9.73
C GLN A 625 -29.28 -29.82 -9.84
N PHE A 626 -28.24 -30.52 -10.31
CA PHE A 626 -28.23 -31.98 -10.37
C PHE A 626 -28.27 -32.62 -8.97
N PHE A 627 -27.54 -32.06 -8.01
CA PHE A 627 -27.49 -32.58 -6.64
C PHE A 627 -28.86 -32.46 -5.95
N VAL A 628 -29.50 -31.28 -6.03
CA VAL A 628 -30.81 -31.05 -5.41
C VAL A 628 -31.92 -31.88 -6.06
N SER A 629 -31.83 -32.16 -7.37
CA SER A 629 -32.81 -33.04 -8.03
C SER A 629 -32.68 -34.50 -7.58
N CYS A 630 -31.46 -34.96 -7.29
CA CYS A 630 -31.22 -36.31 -6.76
C CYS A 630 -31.45 -36.42 -5.24
N PHE A 631 -31.17 -35.36 -4.47
CA PHE A 631 -31.16 -35.36 -3.00
C PHE A 631 -31.87 -34.13 -2.40
N PRO A 632 -33.19 -33.97 -2.65
CA PRO A 632 -33.94 -32.77 -2.26
C PRO A 632 -34.04 -32.54 -0.74
N GLN A 633 -33.81 -33.57 0.07
CA GLN A 633 -33.86 -33.53 1.53
C GLN A 633 -32.63 -32.91 2.20
N VAL A 634 -31.55 -32.65 1.45
CA VAL A 634 -30.30 -32.14 2.00
C VAL A 634 -30.30 -30.61 2.03
N ASN A 635 -29.96 -30.01 3.16
CA ASN A 635 -29.91 -28.56 3.29
C ASN A 635 -28.72 -27.99 2.51
N THR A 636 -28.98 -27.03 1.63
CA THR A 636 -27.93 -26.38 0.83
C THR A 636 -28.03 -24.86 0.88
N VAL A 637 -26.88 -24.20 0.85
CA VAL A 637 -26.75 -22.75 0.65
C VAL A 637 -25.78 -22.49 -0.50
N VAL A 638 -26.10 -21.51 -1.36
CA VAL A 638 -25.37 -21.29 -2.61
C VAL A 638 -24.86 -19.86 -2.70
N GLN A 639 -23.56 -19.71 -2.96
CA GLN A 639 -22.97 -18.43 -3.31
C GLN A 639 -23.55 -17.91 -4.63
N LYS A 640 -23.99 -16.65 -4.64
CA LYS A 640 -24.41 -15.94 -5.86
C LYS A 640 -23.34 -14.93 -6.31
N PRO A 641 -23.28 -14.59 -7.61
CA PRO A 641 -22.42 -13.52 -8.08
C PRO A 641 -22.74 -12.19 -7.38
N ALA A 642 -21.71 -11.39 -7.09
CA ALA A 642 -21.84 -10.04 -6.53
C ALA A 642 -22.66 -9.93 -5.21
N MET A 643 -22.59 -10.94 -4.33
CA MET A 643 -23.21 -10.86 -3.00
C MET A 643 -22.70 -9.65 -2.20
N SER A 644 -23.64 -8.90 -1.61
CA SER A 644 -23.35 -7.84 -0.62
C SER A 644 -22.74 -8.41 0.65
N GLU A 645 -22.11 -7.56 1.46
CA GLU A 645 -21.52 -7.96 2.76
C GLU A 645 -22.55 -8.63 3.67
N LEU A 646 -23.74 -8.01 3.83
CA LEU A 646 -24.87 -8.58 4.56
C LEU A 646 -25.31 -9.96 4.03
N ALA A 647 -25.31 -10.17 2.71
CA ALA A 647 -25.67 -11.47 2.14
C ALA A 647 -24.60 -12.53 2.45
N ARG A 648 -23.33 -12.15 2.51
CA ARG A 648 -22.22 -13.05 2.86
C ARG A 648 -22.28 -13.44 4.34
N GLU A 649 -22.57 -12.48 5.22
CA GLU A 649 -22.81 -12.76 6.64
C GLU A 649 -23.96 -13.72 6.83
N LYS A 650 -25.10 -13.48 6.16
CA LYS A 650 -26.25 -14.41 6.17
C LYS A 650 -25.89 -15.81 5.70
N PHE A 651 -25.07 -15.94 4.65
CA PHE A 651 -24.57 -17.23 4.19
C PHE A 651 -23.82 -17.97 5.30
N LEU A 652 -22.88 -17.29 5.96
CA LEU A 652 -22.06 -17.87 7.03
C LEU A 652 -22.83 -18.18 8.30
N LEU A 653 -23.88 -17.41 8.62
CA LEU A 653 -24.72 -17.62 9.80
C LEU A 653 -25.47 -18.97 9.78
N ASN A 654 -25.61 -19.61 8.62
CA ASN A 654 -26.20 -20.95 8.52
C ASN A 654 -25.29 -22.05 9.11
N PHE A 655 -23.97 -21.82 9.15
CA PHE A 655 -22.97 -22.78 9.64
C PHE A 655 -22.91 -22.79 11.17
N GLN A 656 -23.91 -23.43 11.79
CA GLN A 656 -24.03 -23.60 13.23
C GLN A 656 -23.71 -25.04 13.65
N THR A 657 -23.29 -25.24 14.90
CA THR A 657 -22.95 -26.55 15.46
C THR A 657 -24.21 -27.25 16.00
N GLY A 658 -24.15 -28.58 16.19
CA GLY A 658 -25.22 -29.34 16.84
C GLY A 658 -26.50 -29.54 16.01
N GLN A 659 -26.43 -29.37 14.69
CA GLN A 659 -27.57 -29.63 13.80
C GLN A 659 -27.78 -31.14 13.59
N ASN A 660 -29.03 -31.58 13.56
CA ASN A 660 -29.40 -32.99 13.31
C ASN A 660 -29.32 -33.39 11.82
N ALA A 661 -29.00 -32.46 10.94
CA ALA A 661 -28.89 -32.67 9.50
C ALA A 661 -27.65 -31.96 8.96
N SER A 662 -27.07 -32.49 7.88
CA SER A 662 -25.91 -31.88 7.24
C SER A 662 -26.31 -30.62 6.47
N LEU A 663 -25.43 -29.60 6.51
CA LEU A 663 -25.51 -28.40 5.68
C LEU A 663 -24.39 -28.40 4.65
N LEU A 664 -24.73 -28.14 3.39
CA LEU A 664 -23.78 -27.97 2.29
C LEU A 664 -23.74 -26.53 1.79
N GLY A 665 -22.58 -25.89 1.88
CA GLY A 665 -22.32 -24.63 1.20
C GLY A 665 -21.65 -24.82 -0.14
N PHE A 666 -22.28 -24.34 -1.21
CA PHE A 666 -21.71 -24.33 -2.56
C PHE A 666 -21.09 -22.97 -2.83
N ALA A 667 -19.80 -22.93 -3.13
CA ALA A 667 -19.05 -21.70 -3.37
C ALA A 667 -18.04 -21.83 -4.53
N VAL A 668 -17.53 -20.69 -5.00
CA VAL A 668 -16.48 -20.64 -6.04
C VAL A 668 -15.11 -20.51 -5.38
N MET A 669 -14.12 -21.28 -5.88
CA MET A 669 -12.72 -21.20 -5.47
C MET A 669 -12.08 -19.85 -5.83
N GLY A 670 -11.19 -19.36 -4.97
CA GLY A 670 -10.55 -18.04 -5.14
C GLY A 670 -11.53 -16.88 -4.98
N GLY A 671 -12.65 -17.12 -4.27
CA GLY A 671 -13.64 -16.12 -3.91
C GLY A 671 -13.59 -15.77 -2.42
N VAL A 672 -14.47 -14.87 -2.01
CA VAL A 672 -14.51 -14.37 -0.62
C VAL A 672 -14.70 -15.51 0.40
N PHE A 673 -15.46 -16.55 0.04
CA PHE A 673 -15.72 -17.70 0.91
C PHE A 673 -14.57 -18.73 0.98
N SER A 674 -13.60 -18.72 0.06
CA SER A 674 -12.37 -19.52 0.22
C SER A 674 -11.29 -18.74 0.97
N GLU A 675 -11.39 -17.41 0.99
CA GLU A 675 -10.30 -16.54 1.46
C GLU A 675 -10.47 -15.92 2.84
N SER A 676 -11.71 -15.62 3.28
CA SER A 676 -11.96 -14.67 4.38
C SER A 676 -13.01 -15.15 5.39
N ILE A 677 -13.25 -16.46 5.51
CA ILE A 677 -14.27 -17.01 6.41
C ILE A 677 -13.67 -17.57 7.69
N ASP A 678 -14.37 -17.39 8.82
CA ASP A 678 -13.99 -17.93 10.13
C ASP A 678 -14.99 -18.95 10.67
N LEU A 679 -14.88 -20.18 10.17
CA LEU A 679 -15.63 -21.35 10.64
C LEU A 679 -14.65 -22.25 11.38
N ILE A 680 -14.71 -22.25 12.71
CA ILE A 680 -13.82 -23.01 13.62
C ILE A 680 -14.59 -24.20 14.21
N GLY A 681 -13.89 -25.32 14.42
CA GLY A 681 -14.45 -26.53 15.02
C GLY A 681 -15.56 -27.15 14.18
N ASP A 682 -16.60 -27.66 14.84
CA ASP A 682 -17.72 -28.35 14.20
C ASP A 682 -18.57 -27.47 13.26
N LYS A 683 -18.26 -26.17 13.16
CA LYS A 683 -18.87 -25.29 12.15
C LYS A 683 -18.49 -25.67 10.73
N LEU A 684 -17.36 -26.36 10.52
CA LEU A 684 -16.96 -26.87 9.21
C LEU A 684 -16.10 -28.13 9.38
N ILE A 685 -16.66 -29.30 9.09
CA ILE A 685 -15.99 -30.59 9.31
C ILE A 685 -15.39 -31.19 8.03
N GLY A 686 -15.70 -30.61 6.87
CA GLY A 686 -15.14 -31.09 5.61
C GLY A 686 -15.22 -30.10 4.47
N VAL A 687 -14.23 -30.19 3.58
CA VAL A 687 -14.18 -29.40 2.35
C VAL A 687 -14.01 -30.34 1.16
N ILE A 688 -14.80 -30.09 0.11
CA ILE A 688 -14.75 -30.82 -1.16
C ILE A 688 -14.36 -29.81 -2.25
N ILE A 689 -13.22 -30.04 -2.90
CA ILE A 689 -12.64 -29.12 -3.88
C ILE A 689 -12.76 -29.76 -5.27
N VAL A 690 -13.65 -29.20 -6.09
CA VAL A 690 -13.93 -29.73 -7.44
C VAL A 690 -13.03 -29.05 -8.46
N GLY A 691 -12.18 -29.84 -9.13
CA GLY A 691 -11.17 -29.35 -10.07
C GLY A 691 -9.96 -28.70 -9.39
N VAL A 692 -8.96 -28.33 -10.19
CA VAL A 692 -7.64 -27.82 -9.73
C VAL A 692 -7.50 -26.28 -9.72
N GLY A 693 -8.62 -25.55 -9.83
CA GLY A 693 -8.62 -24.10 -9.65
C GLY A 693 -7.93 -23.25 -10.70
N LEU A 694 -7.55 -23.82 -11.86
CA LEU A 694 -6.86 -23.07 -12.92
C LEU A 694 -7.60 -21.77 -13.29
N PRO A 695 -6.88 -20.66 -13.47
CA PRO A 695 -7.48 -19.42 -13.93
C PRO A 695 -8.07 -19.57 -15.35
N GLN A 696 -9.04 -18.71 -15.69
CA GLN A 696 -9.62 -18.68 -17.04
C GLN A 696 -8.60 -18.16 -18.04
N ILE A 697 -8.55 -18.73 -19.23
CA ILE A 697 -7.64 -18.27 -20.30
C ILE A 697 -8.02 -16.83 -20.68
N CYS A 698 -7.03 -15.95 -20.70
CA CYS A 698 -7.15 -14.57 -21.19
C CYS A 698 -5.83 -14.12 -21.84
N LEU A 699 -5.84 -12.97 -22.52
CA LEU A 699 -4.67 -12.40 -23.19
C LEU A 699 -3.49 -12.23 -22.22
N GLU A 700 -3.72 -11.63 -21.06
CA GLU A 700 -2.68 -11.40 -20.05
C GLU A 700 -2.05 -12.69 -19.54
N LEU A 701 -2.83 -13.75 -19.30
CA LEU A 701 -2.28 -15.04 -18.87
C LEU A 701 -1.49 -15.74 -19.98
N ASN A 702 -1.86 -15.55 -21.25
CA ASN A 702 -1.06 -16.05 -22.37
C ASN A 702 0.28 -15.30 -22.47
N ILE A 703 0.27 -13.97 -22.28
CA ILE A 703 1.49 -13.16 -22.20
C ILE A 703 2.37 -13.64 -21.04
N LEU A 704 1.82 -13.80 -19.84
CA LEU A 704 2.55 -14.33 -18.67
C LEU A 704 3.11 -15.73 -18.93
N LYS A 705 2.32 -16.60 -19.56
CA LYS A 705 2.75 -17.96 -19.90
C LYS A 705 3.96 -17.92 -20.82
N SER A 706 3.92 -17.13 -21.89
CA SER A 706 5.05 -16.99 -22.82
C SER A 706 6.29 -16.42 -22.12
N TYR A 707 6.12 -15.37 -21.32
CA TYR A 707 7.23 -14.77 -20.56
C TYR A 707 7.90 -15.76 -19.61
N PHE A 708 7.12 -16.51 -18.82
CA PHE A 708 7.68 -17.49 -17.89
C PHE A 708 8.23 -18.73 -18.59
N GLU A 709 7.76 -19.04 -19.79
CA GLU A 709 8.36 -20.09 -20.63
C GLU A 709 9.75 -19.67 -21.11
N GLU A 710 9.87 -18.46 -21.64
CA GLU A 710 11.13 -17.92 -22.18
C GLU A 710 12.19 -17.71 -21.10
N ASN A 711 11.80 -17.22 -19.91
CA ASN A 711 12.75 -16.88 -18.85
C ASN A 711 13.04 -18.02 -17.87
N TYR A 712 12.09 -18.96 -17.68
CA TYR A 712 12.19 -19.99 -16.64
C TYR A 712 11.85 -21.40 -17.11
N SER A 713 11.46 -21.59 -18.38
CA SER A 713 10.99 -22.87 -18.91
C SER A 713 9.83 -23.48 -18.09
N ARG A 714 9.03 -22.62 -17.47
CA ARG A 714 7.92 -22.97 -16.56
C ARG A 714 6.66 -22.16 -16.84
N GLY A 715 6.36 -21.93 -18.11
CA GLY A 715 5.28 -21.04 -18.54
C GLY A 715 3.90 -21.45 -18.02
N PHE A 716 3.54 -22.71 -18.24
CA PHE A 716 2.22 -23.22 -17.80
C PHE A 716 2.14 -23.38 -16.28
N GLU A 717 3.24 -23.78 -15.63
CA GLU A 717 3.31 -23.94 -14.17
C GLU A 717 3.06 -22.62 -13.45
N TYR A 718 3.79 -21.56 -13.82
CA TYR A 718 3.75 -20.26 -13.15
C TYR A 718 2.48 -19.47 -13.47
N ALA A 719 1.96 -19.57 -14.70
CA ALA A 719 0.77 -18.84 -15.11
C ALA A 719 -0.54 -19.53 -14.69
N TYR A 720 -0.57 -20.86 -14.57
CA TYR A 720 -1.82 -21.61 -14.35
C TYR A 720 -1.81 -22.52 -13.12
N ILE A 721 -0.79 -23.37 -12.96
CA ILE A 721 -0.80 -24.42 -11.92
C ILE A 721 -0.62 -23.80 -10.52
N ILE A 722 0.42 -22.99 -10.30
CA ILE A 722 0.70 -22.37 -8.99
C ILE A 722 -0.48 -21.47 -8.55
N PRO A 723 -1.02 -20.56 -9.40
CA PRO A 723 -2.22 -19.80 -9.04
C PRO A 723 -3.44 -20.68 -8.72
N GLY A 724 -3.60 -21.80 -9.43
CA GLY A 724 -4.67 -22.77 -9.17
C GLY A 724 -4.52 -23.47 -7.81
N ALA A 725 -3.32 -23.99 -7.54
CA ALA A 725 -2.99 -24.67 -6.29
C ALA A 725 -3.15 -23.74 -5.08
N ASN A 726 -2.79 -22.47 -5.18
CA ASN A 726 -3.05 -21.48 -4.13
C ASN A 726 -4.53 -21.39 -3.75
N LYS A 727 -5.44 -21.35 -4.73
CA LYS A 727 -6.89 -21.33 -4.47
C LYS A 727 -7.36 -22.60 -3.77
N VAL A 728 -6.81 -23.75 -4.16
CA VAL A 728 -7.07 -25.06 -3.56
C VAL A 728 -6.61 -25.06 -2.09
N MET A 729 -5.39 -24.61 -1.83
CA MET A 729 -4.81 -24.54 -0.48
C MET A 729 -5.59 -23.59 0.43
N GLN A 730 -5.98 -22.41 -0.09
CA GLN A 730 -6.81 -21.46 0.65
C GLN A 730 -8.19 -22.02 1.00
N ALA A 731 -8.79 -22.83 0.12
CA ALA A 731 -10.06 -23.50 0.37
C ALA A 731 -9.93 -24.66 1.36
N GLY A 732 -8.90 -25.50 1.22
CA GLY A 732 -8.67 -26.68 2.07
C GLY A 732 -8.16 -26.34 3.47
N GLY A 733 -7.31 -25.31 3.60
CA GLY A 733 -6.76 -24.84 4.89
C GLY A 733 -7.79 -24.24 5.85
N ARG A 734 -9.09 -24.33 5.54
CA ARG A 734 -10.21 -23.86 6.36
C ARG A 734 -10.72 -24.89 7.35
N VAL A 735 -10.43 -26.17 7.12
CA VAL A 735 -10.98 -27.31 7.87
C VAL A 735 -10.36 -27.46 9.25
N ILE A 736 -9.05 -27.21 9.38
CA ILE A 736 -8.34 -27.36 10.65
C ILE A 736 -7.72 -26.03 11.05
N ARG A 737 -8.12 -25.50 12.21
CA ARG A 737 -7.66 -24.23 12.77
C ARG A 737 -7.31 -24.30 14.24
N SER A 738 -7.86 -25.28 14.95
CA SER A 738 -7.52 -25.62 16.32
C SER A 738 -6.94 -27.04 16.42
N ASP A 739 -6.22 -27.30 17.51
CA ASP A 739 -5.70 -28.61 17.89
C ASP A 739 -6.79 -29.67 18.08
N LYS A 740 -8.03 -29.24 18.32
CA LYS A 740 -9.20 -30.10 18.53
C LYS A 740 -10.03 -30.35 17.27
N ASP A 741 -9.77 -29.59 16.20
CA ASP A 741 -10.54 -29.72 14.97
C ASP A 741 -10.20 -31.05 14.29
N ARG A 742 -11.23 -31.76 13.81
CA ARG A 742 -11.09 -32.99 13.02
C ARG A 742 -11.90 -32.85 11.74
N GLY A 743 -11.29 -33.12 10.59
CA GLY A 743 -11.99 -32.94 9.32
C GLY A 743 -11.35 -33.54 8.08
N ILE A 744 -12.12 -33.53 7.00
CA ILE A 744 -11.72 -34.11 5.72
C ILE A 744 -11.51 -33.05 4.63
N ILE A 745 -10.57 -33.30 3.73
CA ILE A 745 -10.38 -32.55 2.49
C ILE A 745 -10.44 -33.56 1.34
N ILE A 746 -11.41 -33.38 0.43
CA ILE A 746 -11.56 -34.21 -0.76
C ILE A 746 -11.20 -33.38 -2.00
N LEU A 747 -10.17 -33.81 -2.72
CA LEU A 747 -9.66 -33.21 -3.95
C LEU A 747 -10.23 -33.98 -5.15
N VAL A 748 -11.23 -33.38 -5.81
CA VAL A 748 -12.00 -34.04 -6.88
C VAL A 748 -11.47 -33.62 -8.26
N ASP A 749 -10.38 -34.26 -8.68
CA ASP A 749 -9.84 -34.25 -10.04
C ASP A 749 -8.70 -35.27 -10.19
N SER A 750 -8.62 -36.00 -11.30
CA SER A 750 -7.55 -36.95 -11.57
C SER A 750 -6.15 -36.31 -11.64
N ARG A 751 -6.07 -35.01 -11.98
CA ARG A 751 -4.80 -34.27 -12.04
C ARG A 751 -4.09 -34.15 -10.71
N TYR A 752 -4.77 -34.23 -9.57
CA TYR A 752 -4.14 -34.19 -8.25
C TYR A 752 -3.17 -35.37 -7.98
N ASN A 753 -3.22 -36.41 -8.80
CA ASN A 753 -2.30 -37.56 -8.72
C ASN A 753 -1.10 -37.44 -9.68
N GLN A 754 -0.93 -36.30 -10.35
CA GLN A 754 0.26 -36.01 -11.15
C GLN A 754 1.38 -35.46 -10.24
N SER A 755 2.64 -35.82 -10.56
CA SER A 755 3.83 -35.45 -9.78
C SER A 755 4.00 -33.95 -9.55
N ILE A 756 3.54 -33.12 -10.48
CA ILE A 756 3.61 -31.66 -10.34
C ILE A 756 2.80 -31.15 -9.14
N TYR A 757 1.68 -31.80 -8.81
CA TYR A 757 0.87 -31.41 -7.65
C TYR A 757 1.49 -31.90 -6.34
N ASP A 758 2.32 -32.95 -6.34
CA ASP A 758 3.12 -33.33 -5.17
C ASP A 758 4.13 -32.26 -4.77
N GLN A 759 4.68 -31.55 -5.75
CA GLN A 759 5.70 -30.52 -5.53
C GLN A 759 5.10 -29.18 -5.08
N ILE A 760 3.89 -28.87 -5.55
CA ILE A 760 3.25 -27.56 -5.35
C ILE A 760 2.32 -27.54 -4.14
N LEU A 761 1.63 -28.65 -3.86
CA LEU A 761 0.73 -28.74 -2.70
C LEU A 761 1.54 -28.83 -1.40
N PRO A 762 0.93 -28.47 -0.25
CA PRO A 762 1.58 -28.51 1.05
C PRO A 762 2.22 -29.87 1.34
N ASP A 763 3.40 -29.87 1.97
CA ASP A 763 4.05 -31.10 2.42
C ASP A 763 3.13 -31.93 3.34
N GLU A 764 2.29 -31.25 4.12
CA GLU A 764 1.28 -31.87 4.97
C GLU A 764 0.20 -32.61 4.17
N TRP A 765 0.07 -32.36 2.87
CA TRP A 765 -0.88 -33.04 1.99
C TRP A 765 -0.23 -34.20 1.21
N SER A 766 1.06 -34.46 1.44
CA SER A 766 1.79 -35.57 0.81
C SER A 766 1.23 -36.94 1.17
N HIS A 767 0.67 -37.10 2.38
CA HIS A 767 0.05 -38.35 2.84
C HIS A 767 -1.39 -38.58 2.32
N ARG A 768 -1.81 -37.83 1.30
CA ARG A 768 -3.15 -37.98 0.70
C ARG A 768 -3.36 -39.39 0.15
N ILE A 769 -4.58 -39.88 0.27
CA ILE A 769 -4.98 -41.20 -0.22
C ILE A 769 -5.72 -41.03 -1.55
N SER A 770 -5.22 -41.64 -2.61
CA SER A 770 -5.91 -41.67 -3.89
C SER A 770 -6.98 -42.77 -3.89
N VAL A 771 -8.21 -42.41 -4.27
CA VAL A 771 -9.34 -43.35 -4.44
C VAL A 771 -9.72 -43.48 -5.91
N ASP A 772 -10.02 -44.71 -6.31
CA ASP A 772 -10.37 -45.10 -7.67
C ASP A 772 -11.88 -45.28 -7.89
N ASN A 773 -12.66 -45.32 -6.81
CA ASN A 773 -14.13 -45.41 -6.86
C ASN A 773 -14.80 -44.95 -5.55
N LEU A 774 -16.14 -44.85 -5.58
CA LEU A 774 -16.96 -44.43 -4.43
C LEU A 774 -16.91 -45.42 -3.25
N SER A 775 -16.76 -46.72 -3.50
CA SER A 775 -16.73 -47.71 -2.42
C SER A 775 -15.48 -47.54 -1.54
N GLN A 776 -14.32 -47.29 -2.16
CA GLN A 776 -13.10 -46.97 -1.43
C GLN A 776 -13.23 -45.67 -0.62
N LEU A 777 -13.84 -44.62 -1.21
CA LEU A 777 -14.11 -43.38 -0.50
C LEU A 777 -14.96 -43.64 0.75
N LYS A 778 -16.03 -44.44 0.64
CA LYS A 778 -16.89 -44.78 1.77
C LYS A 778 -16.12 -45.47 2.90
N ILE A 779 -15.30 -46.47 2.57
CA ILE A 779 -14.48 -47.20 3.55
C ILE A 779 -13.55 -46.23 4.31
N ILE A 780 -12.82 -45.37 3.59
CA ILE A 780 -11.88 -44.42 4.20
C ILE A 780 -12.60 -43.39 5.08
N LEU A 781 -13.79 -42.94 4.67
CA LEU A 781 -14.59 -42.01 5.47
C LEU A 781 -15.11 -42.68 6.74
N ASP A 782 -15.58 -43.91 6.64
CA ASP A 782 -16.07 -44.66 7.80
C ASP A 782 -14.93 -44.90 8.81
N GLU A 783 -13.76 -45.36 8.35
CA GLU A 783 -12.55 -45.55 9.17
C GLU A 783 -12.02 -44.26 9.79
N PHE A 784 -12.17 -43.13 9.08
CA PHE A 784 -11.72 -41.85 9.61
C PHE A 784 -12.69 -41.27 10.64
N TRP A 785 -13.99 -41.56 10.59
CA TRP A 785 -14.95 -40.91 11.48
C TRP A 785 -15.33 -41.75 12.69
N HIS A 786 -15.32 -43.08 12.56
CA HIS A 786 -15.74 -44.06 13.56
C HIS A 786 -14.58 -44.97 13.94
#